data_AF-A0A922JFE4-F1
#
_entry.id   AF-A0A922JFE4-F1
#
_cell.length_a   1.000
_cell.length_b   1.000
_cell.length_c   1.000
_cell.angle_alpha   90.00
_cell.angle_beta   90.00
_cell.angle_gamma   90.00
#
_symmetry.space_group_name_H-M   'P 1'
#
loop_
_entity.id
_entity.type
_entity.pdbx_description
1 polymer ?
#
loop_
_entity_poly.entity_id
_entity_poly.type
_entity_poly.pdbx_seq_one_letter_code
_entity_poly.pdbx_strand_id
1 'polypeptide(L)'
;MVVVQGGIGPAGHSTDDLYVLDLMNDKFKWHRVVVQGQGPGPRYGHVMDLVAQRYLVTVSGNDGKRALSDAWALDTAQKPYAWRRLSPEGDRPSARMYATGSARSDGMFLLCGGRDSAGMPLADAYGLLMHRNGQWEWTLAPGVSPSPRYQHAAVFVGARLHVTGGVLRGGRGVEGEAAVAVLDTAAGIWLDRSGLVTSSRINKGQTEYDPFLELMRRGRHAAASVGVRIYIYGGLKGDVLLDDFLVAENSPYQPDVNSPAITSERAPPVTSTKANQSSMNPLETTPTLDGGAQIRSLGGMSMDKNSMEKLREASAAEAEAASAVWQAVQAASAEEASVSDDNSQATETISDGSDTEADVRLHPRAVVVAKEAVGNLGGMVRQLSLDQFENESRRMIPLNNELSYPKKFARQKSPQGLHKKIIYTLLRPRNWKAPPNRRFFLDSYEVDEICYAAEQIFMHEPTVLQLKAPVKVFGDLHGQFGDLMRLFDEYGFPSTAGDITYIDYLFLGDYVDRGQHSLETITLLLALKIENPENVHLIRGNHEAADINALFGFRLECIERMGENDGIWAWTRFNQLFNCLPLAALIEKKIICMHGGIGRSIHSVEQIEKLERPITMDAGSIILMDLLWSDPTENDSVEGLRPNARGPGLVSFGPDRVTDFCKKNKLQLIIRAHECVMDGFERFAQGQLITLFSATNYCGT
;
A
#
# COMPACT_ATOMS: atom_id res chain seq x y z
N MET A 1 -9.70 -2.87 9.05
CA MET A 1 -10.63 -2.25 10.03
C MET A 1 -11.34 -1.09 9.35
N VAL A 2 -12.53 -0.69 9.81
CA VAL A 2 -13.21 0.55 9.37
C VAL A 2 -13.37 1.48 10.55
N VAL A 3 -13.11 2.78 10.40
CA VAL A 3 -13.23 3.77 11.47
C VAL A 3 -14.36 4.75 11.14
N VAL A 4 -15.25 5.01 12.10
CA VAL A 4 -16.38 5.94 11.97
C VAL A 4 -16.34 6.91 13.13
N GLN A 5 -16.45 8.21 12.84
CA GLN A 5 -16.53 9.26 13.85
C GLN A 5 -17.85 10.01 13.71
N GLY A 6 -18.51 10.32 14.82
CA GLY A 6 -19.73 11.12 14.88
C GLY A 6 -20.86 10.64 13.96
N GLY A 7 -21.47 11.58 13.23
CA GLY A 7 -22.63 11.34 12.37
C GLY A 7 -23.87 12.10 12.84
N ILE A 8 -25.06 11.70 12.38
CA ILE A 8 -26.36 12.27 12.78
C ILE A 8 -27.36 11.14 13.03
N GLY A 9 -27.94 11.09 14.21
CA GLY A 9 -28.92 10.06 14.60
C GLY A 9 -30.35 10.37 14.13
N PRO A 10 -31.31 9.43 14.29
CA PRO A 10 -32.70 9.60 13.87
C PRO A 10 -33.42 10.83 14.47
N ALA A 11 -32.98 11.28 15.65
CA ALA A 11 -33.49 12.50 16.31
C ALA A 11 -32.89 13.82 15.77
N GLY A 12 -32.03 13.77 14.74
CA GLY A 12 -31.33 14.95 14.19
C GLY A 12 -30.15 15.46 15.02
N HIS A 13 -29.85 14.82 16.16
CA HIS A 13 -28.66 15.13 16.96
C HIS A 13 -27.41 14.48 16.38
N SER A 14 -26.31 15.21 16.37
CA SER A 14 -24.98 14.67 16.04
C SER A 14 -24.29 14.08 17.27
N THR A 15 -23.44 13.08 17.04
CA THR A 15 -22.55 12.46 18.04
C THR A 15 -21.09 12.87 17.79
N ASP A 16 -20.22 12.68 18.77
CA ASP A 16 -18.77 12.79 18.67
C ASP A 16 -18.03 11.44 18.76
N ASP A 17 -18.76 10.37 19.08
CA ASP A 17 -18.24 9.02 19.26
C ASP A 17 -17.30 8.55 18.15
N LEU A 18 -16.22 7.87 18.55
CA LEU A 18 -15.30 7.19 17.64
C LEU A 18 -15.50 5.68 17.78
N TYR A 19 -15.79 5.01 16.67
CA TYR A 19 -16.02 3.58 16.58
C TYR A 19 -15.08 2.93 15.57
N VAL A 20 -14.58 1.75 15.89
CA VAL A 20 -13.79 0.90 14.99
C VAL A 20 -14.53 -0.42 14.78
N LEU A 21 -14.78 -0.77 13.52
CA LEU A 21 -15.17 -2.11 13.12
C LEU A 21 -13.89 -2.95 12.96
N ASP A 22 -13.70 -3.88 13.89
CA ASP A 22 -12.76 -4.98 13.69
C ASP A 22 -13.30 -5.94 12.63
N LEU A 23 -12.44 -6.24 11.66
CA LEU A 23 -12.68 -7.14 10.53
C LEU A 23 -11.75 -8.37 10.56
N MET A 24 -10.92 -8.52 11.60
CA MET A 24 -9.87 -9.54 11.70
C MET A 24 -10.36 -10.88 12.26
N ASN A 25 -11.63 -10.93 12.64
CA ASN A 25 -12.30 -12.09 13.18
C ASN A 25 -13.58 -12.33 12.38
N ASP A 26 -13.93 -13.58 12.09
CA ASP A 26 -15.16 -13.97 11.35
C ASP A 26 -16.45 -13.39 11.94
N LYS A 27 -16.40 -13.01 13.22
CA LYS A 27 -17.42 -12.26 13.93
C LYS A 27 -16.98 -10.80 14.02
N PHE A 28 -17.26 -10.04 12.96
CA PHE A 28 -16.98 -8.59 12.90
C PHE A 28 -17.57 -7.86 14.12
N LYS A 29 -16.82 -6.95 14.73
CA LYS A 29 -17.20 -6.31 16.00
C LYS A 29 -16.96 -4.81 15.99
N TRP A 30 -17.95 -4.06 16.45
CA TRP A 30 -17.83 -2.64 16.72
C TRP A 30 -17.25 -2.40 18.12
N HIS A 31 -16.15 -1.66 18.18
CA HIS A 31 -15.49 -1.23 19.40
C HIS A 31 -15.57 0.30 19.50
N ARG A 32 -16.12 0.83 20.59
CA ARG A 32 -16.07 2.27 20.89
C ARG A 32 -14.66 2.61 21.37
N VAL A 33 -13.98 3.53 20.70
CA VAL A 33 -12.64 3.98 21.07
C VAL A 33 -12.75 5.02 22.17
N VAL A 34 -12.19 4.73 23.33
CA VAL A 34 -12.08 5.71 24.41
C VAL A 34 -10.95 6.68 24.08
N VAL A 35 -11.30 7.96 23.90
CA VAL A 35 -10.35 9.07 23.68
C VAL A 35 -10.30 9.97 24.91
N GLN A 36 -9.13 10.54 25.20
CA GLN A 36 -8.91 11.48 26.29
C GLN A 36 -8.83 12.94 25.79
N GLY A 37 -9.14 13.87 26.69
CA GLY A 37 -9.08 15.32 26.42
C GLY A 37 -10.30 15.84 25.64
N GLN A 38 -10.13 16.99 24.99
CA GLN A 38 -11.15 17.54 24.10
C GLN A 38 -11.02 16.90 22.71
N GLY A 39 -12.10 16.31 22.20
CA GLY A 39 -12.20 15.85 20.82
C GLY A 39 -12.66 16.93 19.85
N PRO A 40 -12.80 16.59 18.55
CA PRO A 40 -13.50 17.42 17.56
C PRO A 40 -14.96 17.74 17.95
N GLY A 41 -15.54 17.03 18.91
CA GLY A 41 -16.90 17.26 19.40
C GLY A 41 -17.97 16.88 18.37
N PRO A 42 -19.27 17.01 18.71
CA PRO A 42 -20.32 16.38 17.92
C PRO A 42 -20.46 17.02 16.55
N ARG A 43 -20.35 16.22 15.48
CA ARG A 43 -20.39 16.74 14.10
C ARG A 43 -20.85 15.74 13.05
N TYR A 44 -21.55 16.23 12.03
CA TYR A 44 -21.96 15.48 10.85
C TYR A 44 -21.50 16.15 9.55
N GLY A 45 -21.38 15.38 8.48
CA GLY A 45 -20.92 15.89 7.18
C GLY A 45 -19.51 16.48 7.20
N HIS A 46 -18.67 16.05 8.15
CA HIS A 46 -17.24 16.30 8.16
C HIS A 46 -16.53 15.31 7.21
N VAL A 47 -15.22 15.47 7.06
CA VAL A 47 -14.34 14.49 6.40
C VAL A 47 -13.40 13.91 7.45
N MET A 48 -13.10 12.61 7.36
CA MET A 48 -12.05 11.95 8.14
C MET A 48 -11.33 10.92 7.28
N ASP A 49 -10.00 10.88 7.31
CA ASP A 49 -9.19 9.83 6.67
C ASP A 49 -7.87 9.59 7.46
N LEU A 50 -7.18 8.48 7.19
CA LEU A 50 -5.94 8.08 7.84
C LEU A 50 -4.70 8.62 7.08
N VAL A 51 -4.18 9.74 7.56
CA VAL A 51 -3.03 10.45 6.99
C VAL A 51 -1.71 9.85 7.47
N ALA A 52 -0.78 9.63 6.54
CA ALA A 52 0.54 9.05 6.80
C ALA A 52 0.49 7.72 7.59
N GLN A 53 -0.60 6.95 7.42
CA GLN A 53 -0.89 5.69 8.12
C GLN A 53 -0.90 5.76 9.67
N ARG A 54 -0.89 6.98 10.25
CA ARG A 54 -0.73 7.21 11.70
C ARG A 54 -1.71 8.23 12.28
N TYR A 55 -2.17 9.20 11.48
CA TYR A 55 -3.01 10.28 11.98
C TYR A 55 -4.42 10.19 11.38
N LEU A 56 -5.41 9.83 12.19
CA LEU A 56 -6.81 10.04 11.78
C LEU A 56 -7.07 11.55 11.80
N VAL A 57 -7.18 12.15 10.62
CA VAL A 57 -7.36 13.60 10.49
C VAL A 57 -8.81 13.91 10.14
N THR A 58 -9.51 14.57 11.06
CA THR A 58 -10.90 15.03 10.89
C THR A 58 -10.92 16.51 10.55
N VAL A 59 -11.63 16.89 9.48
CA VAL A 59 -11.71 18.27 8.98
C VAL A 59 -13.16 18.69 8.70
N SER A 60 -13.50 19.92 9.07
CA SER A 60 -14.79 20.58 8.77
C SER A 60 -16.04 19.86 9.33
N GLY A 61 -17.21 20.07 8.74
CA GLY A 61 -18.49 19.49 9.15
C GLY A 61 -19.46 20.51 9.75
N ASN A 62 -20.47 20.04 10.46
CA ASN A 62 -21.47 20.88 11.11
C ASN A 62 -21.80 20.35 12.52
N ASP A 63 -21.80 21.24 13.53
CA ASP A 63 -22.02 20.93 14.96
C ASP A 63 -23.51 20.94 15.39
N GLY A 64 -24.42 20.88 14.41
CA GLY A 64 -25.86 21.09 14.60
C GLY A 64 -26.27 22.56 14.68
N LYS A 65 -25.33 23.51 14.76
CA LYS A 65 -25.58 24.96 14.87
C LYS A 65 -24.91 25.77 13.76
N ARG A 66 -23.73 25.36 13.30
CA ARG A 66 -22.91 26.06 12.29
C ARG A 66 -22.02 25.08 11.52
N ALA A 67 -21.56 25.53 10.34
CA ALA A 67 -20.47 24.87 9.63
C ALA A 67 -19.12 25.13 10.32
N LEU A 68 -18.15 24.23 10.14
CA LEU A 68 -16.85 24.22 10.79
C LEU A 68 -15.70 24.27 9.77
N SER A 69 -14.58 24.84 10.16
CA SER A 69 -13.32 24.91 9.39
C SER A 69 -12.10 24.42 10.18
N ASP A 70 -12.32 23.80 11.34
CA ASP A 70 -11.24 23.24 12.15
C ASP A 70 -10.75 21.89 11.61
N ALA A 71 -9.50 21.59 11.92
CA ALA A 71 -8.85 20.31 11.65
C ALA A 71 -8.32 19.73 12.97
N TRP A 72 -8.44 18.43 13.13
CA TRP A 72 -8.01 17.67 14.31
C TRP A 72 -7.30 16.41 13.87
N ALA A 73 -6.28 15.98 14.61
CA ALA A 73 -5.59 14.71 14.40
C ALA A 73 -5.64 13.86 15.66
N LEU A 74 -5.98 12.58 15.53
CA LEU A 74 -5.73 11.54 16.52
C LEU A 74 -4.49 10.75 16.08
N ASP A 75 -3.48 10.66 16.92
CA ASP A 75 -2.36 9.72 16.70
C ASP A 75 -2.83 8.31 17.04
N THR A 76 -2.85 7.41 16.06
CA THR A 76 -3.30 6.02 16.25
C THR A 76 -2.20 5.10 16.78
N ALA A 77 -0.94 5.54 16.76
CA ALA A 77 0.18 4.79 17.35
C ALA A 77 0.34 5.09 18.85
N GLN A 78 -0.02 6.30 19.31
CA GLN A 78 0.18 6.72 20.70
C GLN A 78 -1.05 6.48 21.60
N LYS A 79 -0.84 5.77 22.72
CA LYS A 79 -1.83 5.61 23.80
C LYS A 79 -1.41 6.43 25.04
N PRO A 80 -2.36 6.99 25.83
CA PRO A 80 -3.80 6.99 25.58
C PRO A 80 -4.17 7.86 24.37
N TYR A 81 -5.15 7.40 23.57
CA TYR A 81 -5.57 8.11 22.38
C TYR A 81 -6.12 9.49 22.74
N ALA A 82 -5.52 10.56 22.24
CA ALA A 82 -5.93 11.93 22.53
C ALA A 82 -6.00 12.75 21.25
N TRP A 83 -7.09 13.51 21.07
CA TRP A 83 -7.29 14.36 19.92
C TRP A 83 -6.48 15.66 20.06
N ARG A 84 -5.62 15.95 19.07
CA ARG A 84 -4.88 17.21 18.97
C ARG A 84 -5.55 18.11 17.94
N ARG A 85 -6.03 19.28 18.37
CA ARG A 85 -6.50 20.32 17.45
C ARG A 85 -5.32 20.84 16.65
N LEU A 86 -5.40 20.74 15.33
CA LEU A 86 -4.39 21.32 14.45
C LEU A 86 -4.60 22.82 14.34
N SER A 87 -3.51 23.57 14.15
CA SER A 87 -3.55 24.99 13.80
C SER A 87 -2.68 25.25 12.57
N PRO A 88 -3.00 24.66 11.39
CA PRO A 88 -2.08 24.65 10.26
C PRO A 88 -1.86 26.05 9.70
N GLU A 89 -0.68 26.31 9.12
CA GLU A 89 -0.38 27.57 8.44
C GLU A 89 -0.98 27.57 7.01
N GLY A 90 -0.73 28.63 6.22
CA GLY A 90 -1.16 28.72 4.81
C GLY A 90 -2.68 28.94 4.57
N ASP A 91 -3.14 28.51 3.40
CA ASP A 91 -4.46 28.80 2.81
C ASP A 91 -5.60 28.00 3.47
N ARG A 92 -6.02 28.41 4.66
CA ARG A 92 -7.04 27.69 5.44
C ARG A 92 -8.40 27.61 4.72
N PRO A 93 -9.00 26.42 4.54
CA PRO A 93 -10.31 26.27 3.92
C PRO A 93 -11.43 26.95 4.73
N SER A 94 -12.39 27.55 4.01
CA SER A 94 -13.60 28.13 4.60
C SER A 94 -14.51 27.08 5.25
N ALA A 95 -15.32 27.51 6.23
CA ALA A 95 -16.19 26.63 7.01
C ALA A 95 -17.27 25.96 6.14
N ARG A 96 -17.31 24.62 6.17
CA ARG A 96 -18.05 23.82 5.19
C ARG A 96 -18.55 22.48 5.73
N MET A 97 -19.50 21.90 5.02
CA MET A 97 -20.06 20.57 5.29
C MET A 97 -20.28 19.79 3.98
N TYR A 98 -20.28 18.47 4.06
CA TYR A 98 -20.38 17.54 2.94
C TYR A 98 -19.36 17.80 1.80
N ALA A 99 -18.17 18.27 2.18
CA ALA A 99 -16.96 18.13 1.38
C ALA A 99 -16.58 16.64 1.28
N THR A 100 -15.61 16.33 0.44
CA THR A 100 -14.90 15.05 0.48
C THR A 100 -13.44 15.29 0.84
N GLY A 101 -12.73 14.23 1.15
CA GLY A 101 -11.28 14.25 1.13
C GLY A 101 -10.72 12.85 1.26
N SER A 102 -9.47 12.71 0.85
CA SER A 102 -8.74 11.45 0.83
C SER A 102 -7.27 11.71 1.14
N ALA A 103 -6.62 10.76 1.81
CA ALA A 103 -5.18 10.74 2.03
C ALA A 103 -4.46 9.98 0.91
N ARG A 104 -3.36 10.54 0.41
CA ARG A 104 -2.39 9.86 -0.44
C ARG A 104 -1.37 9.13 0.44
N SER A 105 -0.75 8.07 -0.09
CA SER A 105 0.16 7.18 0.64
C SER A 105 1.41 7.88 1.22
N ASP A 106 1.79 9.04 0.69
CA ASP A 106 2.88 9.89 1.18
C ASP A 106 2.49 10.84 2.32
N GLY A 107 1.23 10.79 2.79
CA GLY A 107 0.76 11.62 3.90
C GLY A 107 0.19 12.99 3.49
N MET A 108 0.00 13.25 2.19
CA MET A 108 -0.78 14.41 1.74
C MET A 108 -2.29 14.10 1.87
N PHE A 109 -3.00 14.84 2.72
CA PHE A 109 -4.48 14.84 2.76
C PHE A 109 -5.02 15.89 1.80
N LEU A 110 -6.12 15.63 1.09
CA LEU A 110 -6.71 16.60 0.16
C LEU A 110 -8.22 16.74 0.40
N LEU A 111 -8.65 17.94 0.75
CA LEU A 111 -10.05 18.33 0.99
C LEU A 111 -10.65 18.96 -0.29
N CYS A 112 -11.80 18.47 -0.76
CA CYS A 112 -12.42 18.90 -2.02
C CYS A 112 -13.89 19.36 -1.82
N GLY A 113 -14.22 20.54 -2.35
CA GLY A 113 -15.56 21.10 -2.46
C GLY A 113 -16.33 21.15 -1.13
N GLY A 114 -17.59 20.75 -1.17
CA GLY A 114 -18.54 20.84 -0.06
C GLY A 114 -19.50 22.02 -0.24
N ARG A 115 -20.20 22.39 0.84
CA ARG A 115 -21.07 23.58 0.86
C ARG A 115 -20.87 24.40 2.13
N ASP A 116 -21.13 25.70 2.02
CA ASP A 116 -21.16 26.62 3.16
C ASP A 116 -22.46 26.50 4.00
N SER A 117 -22.61 27.36 5.00
CA SER A 117 -23.83 27.48 5.82
C SER A 117 -25.04 28.08 5.10
N ALA A 118 -24.87 28.74 3.96
CA ALA A 118 -25.96 29.22 3.09
C ALA A 118 -26.42 28.14 2.08
N GLY A 119 -25.78 26.96 2.08
CA GLY A 119 -26.05 25.89 1.13
C GLY A 119 -25.49 26.14 -0.27
N MET A 120 -24.55 27.09 -0.42
CA MET A 120 -23.80 27.31 -1.66
C MET A 120 -22.73 26.22 -1.80
N PRO A 121 -22.74 25.43 -2.89
CA PRO A 121 -21.66 24.50 -3.18
C PRO A 121 -20.36 25.24 -3.49
N LEU A 122 -19.23 24.61 -3.19
CA LEU A 122 -17.89 25.17 -3.34
C LEU A 122 -17.12 24.47 -4.47
N ALA A 123 -16.28 25.23 -5.19
CA ALA A 123 -15.39 24.80 -6.26
C ALA A 123 -13.95 25.18 -5.92
N ASP A 124 -13.47 24.62 -4.81
CA ASP A 124 -12.13 24.77 -4.31
C ASP A 124 -11.66 23.44 -3.71
N ALA A 125 -10.35 23.26 -3.63
CA ALA A 125 -9.75 22.12 -2.98
C ALA A 125 -8.43 22.54 -2.33
N TYR A 126 -8.00 21.84 -1.29
CA TYR A 126 -6.84 22.21 -0.49
C TYR A 126 -6.07 20.97 -0.09
N GLY A 127 -4.74 21.01 -0.24
CA GLY A 127 -3.83 20.03 0.35
C GLY A 127 -3.53 20.41 1.79
N LEU A 128 -3.52 19.42 2.69
CA LEU A 128 -3.01 19.51 4.04
C LEU A 128 -1.83 18.56 4.16
N LEU A 129 -0.65 19.10 4.44
CA LEU A 129 0.60 18.36 4.58
C LEU A 129 1.18 18.54 5.98
N MET A 130 1.86 17.51 6.49
CA MET A 130 2.69 17.63 7.69
C MET A 130 4.16 17.77 7.28
N HIS A 131 4.82 18.82 7.74
CA HIS A 131 6.25 19.07 7.54
C HIS A 131 7.10 18.19 8.47
N ARG A 132 8.39 18.01 8.13
CA ARG A 132 9.36 17.23 8.92
C ARG A 132 9.47 17.66 10.38
N ASN A 133 9.18 18.93 10.68
CA ASN A 133 9.19 19.50 12.03
C ASN A 133 7.87 19.29 12.81
N GLY A 134 6.91 18.54 12.27
CA GLY A 134 5.60 18.28 12.87
C GLY A 134 4.59 19.43 12.76
N GLN A 135 4.94 20.55 12.14
CA GLN A 135 3.97 21.58 11.75
C GLN A 135 3.09 21.06 10.60
N TRP A 136 1.90 21.64 10.47
CA TRP A 136 0.95 21.35 9.41
C TRP A 136 0.71 22.60 8.59
N GLU A 137 0.50 22.46 7.28
CA GLU A 137 0.23 23.57 6.36
C GLU A 137 -0.93 23.22 5.44
N TRP A 138 -1.83 24.19 5.20
CA TRP A 138 -2.80 24.17 4.13
C TRP A 138 -2.27 24.90 2.89
N THR A 139 -2.41 24.29 1.72
CA THR A 139 -2.11 24.93 0.43
C THR A 139 -3.33 24.81 -0.47
N LEU A 140 -3.73 25.91 -1.13
CA LEU A 140 -4.78 25.85 -2.15
C LEU A 140 -4.33 24.93 -3.31
N ALA A 141 -5.19 24.00 -3.72
CA ALA A 141 -4.88 23.10 -4.82
C ALA A 141 -4.79 23.87 -6.15
N PRO A 142 -3.78 23.61 -7.00
CA PRO A 142 -3.55 24.37 -8.22
C PRO A 142 -4.60 24.10 -9.31
N GLY A 143 -4.71 25.06 -10.25
CA GLY A 143 -5.63 25.01 -11.38
C GLY A 143 -7.07 25.46 -11.04
N VAL A 144 -7.98 25.33 -12.01
CA VAL A 144 -9.40 25.65 -11.80
C VAL A 144 -10.14 24.38 -11.37
N SER A 145 -10.64 24.39 -10.14
CA SER A 145 -11.41 23.26 -9.59
C SER A 145 -12.72 23.01 -10.40
N PRO A 146 -13.27 21.78 -10.41
CA PRO A 146 -14.45 21.43 -11.20
C PRO A 146 -15.71 22.15 -10.71
N SER A 147 -16.84 21.93 -11.40
CA SER A 147 -18.10 22.61 -11.07
C SER A 147 -18.50 22.47 -9.59
N PRO A 148 -18.98 23.55 -8.93
CA PRO A 148 -19.16 23.60 -7.48
C PRO A 148 -20.11 22.52 -6.94
N ARG A 149 -19.67 21.72 -5.95
CA ARG A 149 -20.39 20.49 -5.54
C ARG A 149 -20.24 20.09 -4.08
N TYR A 150 -21.27 19.45 -3.54
CA TYR A 150 -21.26 18.79 -2.22
C TYR A 150 -21.85 17.37 -2.31
N GLN A 151 -21.63 16.52 -1.30
CA GLN A 151 -22.07 15.10 -1.30
C GLN A 151 -21.62 14.30 -2.54
N HIS A 152 -20.44 14.62 -3.07
CA HIS A 152 -19.70 13.78 -4.02
C HIS A 152 -18.92 12.69 -3.27
N ALA A 153 -18.15 11.88 -3.98
CA ALA A 153 -17.05 11.10 -3.40
C ALA A 153 -15.72 11.51 -4.06
N ALA A 154 -14.60 11.29 -3.37
CA ALA A 154 -13.26 11.48 -3.93
C ALA A 154 -12.26 10.47 -3.36
N VAL A 155 -11.40 9.91 -4.21
CA VAL A 155 -10.40 8.90 -3.83
C VAL A 155 -9.09 9.08 -4.59
N PHE A 156 -7.96 8.78 -3.96
CA PHE A 156 -6.66 8.75 -4.66
C PHE A 156 -6.44 7.45 -5.44
N VAL A 157 -5.87 7.58 -6.65
CA VAL A 157 -5.28 6.51 -7.44
C VAL A 157 -3.89 6.98 -7.88
N GLY A 158 -2.86 6.56 -7.15
CA GLY A 158 -1.51 7.13 -7.27
C GLY A 158 -1.52 8.65 -7.03
N ALA A 159 -0.96 9.42 -7.97
CA ALA A 159 -0.94 10.88 -7.91
C ALA A 159 -2.27 11.57 -8.31
N ARG A 160 -3.33 10.83 -8.63
CA ARG A 160 -4.60 11.39 -9.12
C ARG A 160 -5.71 11.28 -8.09
N LEU A 161 -6.30 12.41 -7.68
CA LEU A 161 -7.55 12.44 -6.93
C LEU A 161 -8.71 12.39 -7.93
N HIS A 162 -9.46 11.29 -7.93
CA HIS A 162 -10.66 11.12 -8.75
C HIS A 162 -11.89 11.56 -7.97
N VAL A 163 -12.62 12.56 -8.48
CA VAL A 163 -13.82 13.18 -7.90
C VAL A 163 -15.04 12.75 -8.71
N THR A 164 -16.01 12.08 -8.08
CA THR A 164 -17.18 11.51 -8.77
C THR A 164 -18.51 11.99 -8.19
N GLY A 165 -19.45 12.29 -9.09
CA GLY A 165 -20.80 12.74 -8.79
C GLY A 165 -20.86 14.03 -7.97
N GLY A 166 -21.82 14.06 -7.04
CA GLY A 166 -22.17 15.19 -6.19
C GLY A 166 -23.47 15.86 -6.60
N VAL A 167 -23.87 16.85 -5.81
CA VAL A 167 -25.03 17.71 -6.05
C VAL A 167 -24.67 19.19 -6.06
N LEU A 168 -25.41 19.92 -6.88
CA LEU A 168 -25.40 21.37 -7.04
C LEU A 168 -26.42 22.02 -6.08
N ARG A 169 -26.45 23.36 -6.05
CA ARG A 169 -27.46 24.12 -5.29
C ARG A 169 -28.87 23.70 -5.70
N GLY A 170 -29.70 23.38 -4.71
CA GLY A 170 -31.06 22.87 -4.91
C GLY A 170 -31.15 21.35 -5.10
N GLY A 171 -30.10 20.58 -4.79
CA GLY A 171 -30.17 19.11 -4.74
C GLY A 171 -30.12 18.39 -6.09
N ARG A 172 -30.07 19.12 -7.21
CA ARG A 172 -29.82 18.53 -8.54
C ARG A 172 -28.43 17.88 -8.56
N GLY A 173 -28.31 16.71 -9.17
CA GLY A 173 -27.01 16.06 -9.39
C GLY A 173 -26.07 16.91 -10.25
N VAL A 174 -24.78 16.61 -10.21
CA VAL A 174 -23.86 17.01 -11.28
C VAL A 174 -24.09 16.08 -12.48
N GLU A 175 -24.07 16.65 -13.69
CA GLU A 175 -24.54 16.00 -14.92
C GLU A 175 -23.50 16.15 -16.05
N GLY A 176 -23.55 15.24 -17.03
CA GLY A 176 -22.62 15.22 -18.17
C GLY A 176 -21.17 14.99 -17.75
N GLU A 177 -20.22 15.52 -18.53
CA GLU A 177 -18.78 15.33 -18.29
C GLU A 177 -18.36 15.78 -16.88
N ALA A 178 -18.98 16.82 -16.35
CA ALA A 178 -18.68 17.35 -15.02
C ALA A 178 -18.98 16.35 -13.89
N ALA A 179 -19.74 15.27 -14.13
CA ALA A 179 -19.98 14.23 -13.15
C ALA A 179 -18.71 13.44 -12.76
N VAL A 180 -17.62 13.54 -13.53
CA VAL A 180 -16.28 13.02 -13.17
C VAL A 180 -15.24 14.12 -13.40
N ALA A 181 -14.31 14.28 -12.46
CA ALA A 181 -13.15 15.15 -12.64
C ALA A 181 -11.94 14.58 -11.89
N VAL A 182 -10.74 14.90 -12.34
CA VAL A 182 -9.50 14.34 -11.79
C VAL A 182 -8.50 15.45 -11.53
N LEU A 183 -7.98 15.57 -10.30
CA LEU A 183 -6.82 16.41 -10.01
C LEU A 183 -5.56 15.56 -10.10
N ASP A 184 -4.73 15.80 -11.10
CA ASP A 184 -3.38 15.25 -11.18
C ASP A 184 -2.46 16.10 -10.29
N THR A 185 -2.18 15.59 -9.10
CA THR A 185 -1.41 16.30 -8.07
C THR A 185 0.10 16.27 -8.31
N ALA A 186 0.59 15.51 -9.31
CA ALA A 186 1.98 15.57 -9.75
C ALA A 186 2.18 16.62 -10.84
N ALA A 187 1.22 16.74 -11.78
CA ALA A 187 1.22 17.77 -12.81
C ALA A 187 0.63 19.12 -12.35
N GLY A 188 -0.08 19.16 -11.22
CA GLY A 188 -0.68 20.37 -10.65
C GLY A 188 -1.90 20.88 -11.43
N ILE A 189 -2.66 19.99 -12.06
CA ILE A 189 -3.75 20.35 -12.98
C ILE A 189 -5.03 19.53 -12.76
N TRP A 190 -6.16 20.20 -12.94
CA TRP A 190 -7.47 19.56 -13.05
C TRP A 190 -7.74 19.09 -14.48
N LEU A 191 -8.30 17.90 -14.59
CA LEU A 191 -8.61 17.19 -15.84
C LEU A 191 -10.10 16.81 -15.89
N ASP A 192 -10.71 16.97 -17.06
CA ASP A 192 -12.00 16.39 -17.44
C ASP A 192 -11.82 15.54 -18.73
N ARG A 193 -12.91 15.00 -19.30
CA ARG A 193 -12.84 14.19 -20.54
C ARG A 193 -12.36 14.97 -21.77
N SER A 194 -12.33 16.30 -21.73
CA SER A 194 -11.78 17.17 -22.78
C SER A 194 -10.34 17.62 -22.50
N GLY A 195 -9.70 17.10 -21.43
CA GLY A 195 -8.34 17.42 -21.03
C GLY A 195 -8.29 18.49 -19.92
N LEU A 196 -7.48 19.54 -20.12
CA LEU A 196 -7.22 20.55 -19.08
C LEU A 196 -8.45 21.40 -18.75
N VAL A 197 -8.86 21.41 -17.48
CA VAL A 197 -9.95 22.27 -16.98
C VAL A 197 -9.46 23.73 -16.92
N THR A 198 -9.83 24.49 -17.94
CA THR A 198 -9.44 25.90 -18.13
C THR A 198 -10.47 26.91 -17.59
N SER A 199 -11.68 26.46 -17.23
CA SER A 199 -12.72 27.29 -16.63
C SER A 199 -13.79 26.43 -15.94
N SER A 200 -14.49 26.98 -14.94
CA SER A 200 -15.56 26.30 -14.22
C SER A 200 -16.84 26.22 -15.09
N ARG A 201 -16.89 25.26 -16.02
CA ARG A 201 -18.01 25.08 -16.96
C ARG A 201 -19.33 24.81 -16.22
N ILE A 202 -20.26 25.78 -16.26
CA ILE A 202 -21.67 25.57 -15.89
C ILE A 202 -22.44 25.18 -17.16
N ASN A 203 -22.13 24.01 -17.71
CA ASN A 203 -22.58 23.61 -19.05
C ASN A 203 -24.10 23.35 -19.10
N LYS A 204 -24.85 24.37 -19.55
CA LYS A 204 -26.05 24.19 -20.38
C LYS A 204 -25.61 24.04 -21.84
N GLY A 205 -25.10 22.88 -22.20
CA GLY A 205 -24.68 22.51 -23.56
C GLY A 205 -25.39 21.24 -24.02
N GLN A 206 -25.47 21.02 -25.33
CA GLN A 206 -26.21 19.87 -25.89
C GLN A 206 -25.55 18.55 -25.49
N THR A 207 -26.33 17.65 -24.89
CA THR A 207 -25.89 16.35 -24.43
C THR A 207 -25.87 15.35 -25.59
N GLU A 208 -24.69 14.87 -25.97
CA GLU A 208 -24.60 13.51 -26.52
C GLU A 208 -24.92 12.53 -25.39
N TYR A 209 -25.76 11.53 -25.66
CA TYR A 209 -26.23 10.60 -24.63
C TYR A 209 -25.17 9.53 -24.36
N ASP A 210 -24.31 9.79 -23.38
CA ASP A 210 -23.35 8.81 -22.87
C ASP A 210 -23.94 8.07 -21.64
N PRO A 211 -24.21 6.75 -21.75
CA PRO A 211 -24.75 5.97 -20.63
C PRO A 211 -23.85 5.93 -19.39
N PHE A 212 -22.53 6.00 -19.56
CA PHE A 212 -21.57 5.92 -18.45
C PHE A 212 -21.58 7.20 -17.60
N LEU A 213 -21.83 8.37 -18.21
CA LEU A 213 -22.00 9.63 -17.47
C LEU A 213 -23.32 9.67 -16.69
N GLU A 214 -24.39 9.05 -17.19
CA GLU A 214 -25.65 8.88 -16.44
C GLU A 214 -25.52 7.94 -15.23
N LEU A 215 -24.53 7.03 -15.20
CA LEU A 215 -24.20 6.27 -13.98
C LEU A 215 -23.56 7.15 -12.89
N MET A 216 -22.75 8.15 -13.27
CA MET A 216 -22.06 9.07 -12.35
C MET A 216 -22.94 10.21 -11.84
N ARG A 217 -24.16 10.35 -12.37
CA ARG A 217 -25.20 11.29 -11.93
C ARG A 217 -25.83 10.86 -10.59
N ARG A 218 -25.02 10.89 -9.52
CA ARG A 218 -25.37 10.47 -8.16
C ARG A 218 -24.69 11.33 -7.09
N GLY A 219 -25.16 11.26 -5.85
CA GLY A 219 -24.47 11.80 -4.68
C GLY A 219 -24.71 10.95 -3.43
N ARG A 220 -23.91 11.15 -2.38
CA ARG A 220 -23.88 10.32 -1.14
C ARG A 220 -23.56 8.84 -1.38
N HIS A 221 -22.97 8.51 -2.53
CA HIS A 221 -22.38 7.20 -2.79
C HIS A 221 -21.10 7.01 -1.97
N ALA A 222 -20.78 5.76 -1.64
CA ALA A 222 -19.45 5.40 -1.16
C ALA A 222 -18.50 5.29 -2.34
N ALA A 223 -17.22 5.62 -2.13
CA ALA A 223 -16.15 5.28 -3.05
C ALA A 223 -14.90 4.81 -2.29
N ALA A 224 -14.15 3.87 -2.87
CA ALA A 224 -12.87 3.39 -2.39
C ALA A 224 -11.95 3.11 -3.59
N SER A 225 -10.64 3.03 -3.37
CA SER A 225 -9.67 2.63 -4.40
C SER A 225 -8.77 1.49 -3.93
N VAL A 226 -8.41 0.59 -4.84
CA VAL A 226 -7.43 -0.49 -4.60
C VAL A 226 -6.58 -0.63 -5.87
N GLY A 227 -5.27 -0.37 -5.75
CA GLY A 227 -4.36 -0.33 -6.88
C GLY A 227 -4.75 0.75 -7.91
N VAL A 228 -5.21 0.34 -9.10
CA VAL A 228 -5.71 1.23 -10.17
C VAL A 228 -7.23 1.24 -10.33
N ARG A 229 -7.94 0.47 -9.49
CA ARG A 229 -9.41 0.36 -9.52
C ARG A 229 -10.06 1.33 -8.55
N ILE A 230 -11.14 1.95 -9.02
CA ILE A 230 -12.07 2.76 -8.23
C ILE A 230 -13.36 1.95 -8.11
N TYR A 231 -13.81 1.77 -6.88
CA TYR A 231 -15.06 1.08 -6.54
C TYR A 231 -16.04 2.12 -6.05
N ILE A 232 -17.26 2.13 -6.59
CA ILE A 232 -18.36 3.02 -6.19
C ILE A 232 -19.55 2.17 -5.81
N TYR A 233 -20.19 2.47 -4.68
CA TYR A 233 -21.37 1.74 -4.21
C TYR A 233 -22.53 2.69 -3.89
N GLY A 234 -23.68 2.40 -4.50
CA GLY A 234 -24.98 3.00 -4.21
C GLY A 234 -25.02 4.52 -4.31
N GLY A 235 -25.77 5.15 -3.37
CA GLY A 235 -25.99 6.59 -3.31
C GLY A 235 -27.40 7.00 -3.72
N LEU A 236 -27.60 8.29 -4.04
CA LEU A 236 -28.89 8.88 -4.41
C LEU A 236 -28.84 9.52 -5.79
N LYS A 237 -29.88 9.26 -6.60
CA LYS A 237 -30.14 9.92 -7.89
C LYS A 237 -31.49 10.65 -7.82
N GLY A 238 -31.45 11.89 -7.36
CA GLY A 238 -32.65 12.56 -6.85
C GLY A 238 -33.13 11.86 -5.59
N ASP A 239 -34.41 11.48 -5.55
CA ASP A 239 -35.01 10.73 -4.44
C ASP A 239 -34.86 9.20 -4.59
N VAL A 240 -34.27 8.71 -5.68
CA VAL A 240 -34.04 7.28 -5.92
C VAL A 240 -32.79 6.82 -5.20
N LEU A 241 -32.92 5.86 -4.28
CA LEU A 241 -31.80 5.11 -3.71
C LEU A 241 -31.22 4.15 -4.75
N LEU A 242 -29.91 4.17 -4.90
CA LEU A 242 -29.14 3.26 -5.74
C LEU A 242 -28.52 2.16 -4.88
N ASP A 243 -28.58 0.93 -5.35
CA ASP A 243 -27.95 -0.27 -4.76
C ASP A 243 -27.13 -1.01 -5.83
N ASP A 244 -26.32 -0.24 -6.55
CA ASP A 244 -25.43 -0.73 -7.61
C ASP A 244 -23.95 -0.63 -7.20
N PHE A 245 -23.16 -1.59 -7.65
CA PHE A 245 -21.72 -1.64 -7.44
C PHE A 245 -21.00 -1.43 -8.77
N LEU A 246 -20.28 -0.32 -8.89
CA LEU A 246 -19.58 0.09 -10.10
C LEU A 246 -18.07 -0.02 -9.88
N VAL A 247 -17.37 -0.52 -10.90
CA VAL A 247 -15.91 -0.60 -10.92
C VAL A 247 -15.41 0.17 -12.14
N ALA A 248 -14.44 1.07 -11.92
CA ALA A 248 -13.75 1.80 -12.98
C ALA A 248 -12.24 1.58 -12.85
N GLU A 249 -11.53 1.56 -13.98
CA GLU A 249 -10.07 1.49 -14.03
C GLU A 249 -9.51 2.82 -14.57
N ASN A 250 -8.48 3.35 -13.90
CA ASN A 250 -7.85 4.63 -14.24
C ASN A 250 -6.85 4.47 -15.41
N SER A 251 -7.37 4.24 -16.61
CA SER A 251 -6.55 4.06 -17.82
C SER A 251 -5.88 5.37 -18.29
N PRO A 252 -4.71 5.30 -18.96
CA PRO A 252 -4.07 6.44 -19.58
C PRO A 252 -4.85 6.86 -20.83
N TYR A 253 -5.11 8.17 -20.91
CA TYR A 253 -5.85 8.80 -21.99
C TYR A 253 -5.15 8.59 -23.35
N GLN A 254 -5.65 7.67 -24.17
CA GLN A 254 -5.26 7.58 -25.58
C GLN A 254 -6.00 8.65 -26.38
N PRO A 255 -5.30 9.50 -27.16
CA PRO A 255 -5.97 10.37 -28.12
C PRO A 255 -6.46 9.52 -29.29
N ASP A 256 -7.78 9.40 -29.46
CA ASP A 256 -8.39 8.61 -30.54
C ASP A 256 -7.98 9.12 -31.93
N VAL A 257 -7.07 8.38 -32.56
CA VAL A 257 -6.70 8.55 -33.97
C VAL A 257 -6.76 7.17 -34.63
N ASN A 258 -7.68 7.05 -35.60
CA ASN A 258 -8.02 5.85 -36.38
C ASN A 258 -9.01 4.85 -35.73
N SER A 259 -10.30 5.18 -35.73
CA SER A 259 -11.34 4.16 -35.79
C SER A 259 -11.30 3.48 -37.18
N PRO A 260 -11.13 2.15 -37.30
CA PRO A 260 -11.22 1.46 -38.59
C PRO A 260 -12.68 1.41 -39.05
N ALA A 261 -12.95 1.83 -40.29
CA ALA A 261 -14.28 1.70 -40.87
C ALA A 261 -14.63 0.22 -41.11
N ILE A 262 -15.71 -0.28 -40.49
CA ILE A 262 -16.21 -1.64 -40.73
C ILE A 262 -16.81 -1.70 -42.14
N THR A 263 -16.07 -2.30 -43.07
CA THR A 263 -16.49 -2.49 -44.45
C THR A 263 -17.56 -3.57 -44.57
N SER A 264 -18.65 -3.27 -45.26
CA SER A 264 -19.67 -4.26 -45.62
C SER A 264 -19.12 -5.26 -46.66
N GLU A 265 -19.11 -6.54 -46.31
CA GLU A 265 -19.13 -7.62 -47.30
C GLU A 265 -20.57 -8.03 -47.63
N ARG A 266 -20.77 -8.70 -48.79
CA ARG A 266 -22.08 -8.90 -49.41
C ARG A 266 -22.15 -10.25 -50.12
N ALA A 267 -23.13 -11.08 -49.73
CA ALA A 267 -23.42 -12.39 -50.32
C ALA A 267 -24.89 -12.44 -50.87
N PRO A 268 -25.25 -13.38 -51.76
CA PRO A 268 -26.30 -13.15 -52.76
C PRO A 268 -27.75 -13.46 -52.35
N PRO A 269 -28.76 -12.99 -53.13
CA PRO A 269 -30.19 -13.11 -52.80
C PRO A 269 -30.86 -14.38 -53.35
N VAL A 270 -31.94 -14.81 -52.69
CA VAL A 270 -32.94 -15.78 -53.20
C VAL A 270 -34.35 -15.23 -52.93
N THR A 271 -35.33 -15.61 -53.73
CA THR A 271 -36.57 -14.83 -53.98
C THR A 271 -37.85 -15.37 -53.32
N SER A 272 -38.56 -14.46 -52.64
CA SER A 272 -40.04 -14.28 -52.62
C SER A 272 -41.02 -15.44 -52.34
N THR A 273 -41.99 -15.18 -51.46
CA THR A 273 -43.43 -15.38 -51.74
C THR A 273 -44.28 -14.41 -50.89
N LYS A 274 -45.63 -14.38 -51.06
CA LYS A 274 -46.50 -13.24 -50.66
C LYS A 274 -47.71 -13.60 -49.80
N ALA A 275 -48.12 -12.68 -48.91
CA ALA A 275 -49.50 -12.29 -48.57
C ALA A 275 -49.43 -10.91 -47.86
N ASN A 276 -50.18 -9.83 -48.12
CA ASN A 276 -51.63 -9.58 -48.32
C ASN A 276 -52.47 -9.94 -47.08
N GLN A 277 -53.44 -9.16 -46.56
CA GLN A 277 -54.04 -7.83 -46.84
C GLN A 277 -54.90 -7.43 -45.59
N SER A 278 -55.37 -6.22 -45.27
CA SER A 278 -55.26 -4.84 -45.83
C SER A 278 -55.58 -3.78 -44.72
N SER A 279 -56.33 -2.70 -44.99
CA SER A 279 -56.67 -1.60 -44.05
C SER A 279 -57.96 -0.84 -44.44
N MET A 280 -58.62 -0.14 -43.48
CA MET A 280 -59.72 0.89 -43.54
C MET A 280 -60.78 0.56 -42.44
N ASN A 281 -61.31 1.42 -41.54
CA ASN A 281 -61.84 2.82 -41.48
C ASN A 281 -63.39 2.83 -41.19
N PRO A 282 -64.08 3.94 -40.79
CA PRO A 282 -64.40 4.21 -39.36
C PRO A 282 -65.89 4.64 -39.08
N LEU A 283 -66.17 5.23 -37.89
CA LEU A 283 -67.46 5.86 -37.41
C LEU A 283 -68.63 4.89 -37.11
N GLU A 284 -69.66 5.16 -36.27
CA GLU A 284 -69.88 6.06 -35.09
C GLU A 284 -71.02 5.41 -34.21
N THR A 285 -71.84 5.94 -33.26
CA THR A 285 -72.43 7.25 -32.83
C THR A 285 -72.75 7.20 -31.29
N THR A 286 -73.46 8.20 -30.71
CA THR A 286 -74.08 8.26 -29.33
C THR A 286 -75.50 8.89 -29.42
N PRO A 287 -76.40 8.99 -28.39
CA PRO A 287 -76.26 9.02 -26.91
C PRO A 287 -77.10 7.90 -26.19
N THR A 288 -77.57 7.92 -24.92
CA THR A 288 -77.94 8.97 -23.92
C THR A 288 -77.90 8.43 -22.45
N LEU A 289 -78.34 9.23 -21.47
CA LEU A 289 -78.22 8.99 -20.02
C LEU A 289 -79.32 8.07 -19.42
N ASP A 290 -78.96 7.32 -18.36
CA ASP A 290 -79.36 7.70 -16.99
C ASP A 290 -78.33 7.23 -15.93
N GLY A 291 -78.45 7.66 -14.68
CA GLY A 291 -77.36 7.77 -13.69
C GLY A 291 -76.70 6.48 -13.18
N GLY A 292 -75.36 6.50 -13.09
CA GLY A 292 -74.55 5.45 -12.46
C GLY A 292 -73.04 5.65 -12.58
N ALA A 293 -72.45 6.55 -11.78
CA ALA A 293 -71.02 6.87 -11.87
C ALA A 293 -70.13 5.80 -11.20
N GLN A 294 -69.49 4.94 -12.00
CA GLN A 294 -68.34 4.11 -11.57
C GLN A 294 -67.14 4.31 -12.50
N ILE A 295 -66.17 5.12 -12.05
CA ILE A 295 -64.80 5.04 -12.56
C ILE A 295 -64.05 4.00 -11.73
N ARG A 296 -63.41 3.02 -12.37
CA ARG A 296 -62.53 2.07 -11.66
C ARG A 296 -61.29 2.80 -11.14
N SER A 297 -61.24 2.97 -9.82
CA SER A 297 -60.09 3.54 -9.13
C SER A 297 -58.86 2.63 -9.20
N LEU A 298 -57.73 3.23 -9.56
CA LEU A 298 -56.39 2.80 -9.12
C LEU A 298 -55.71 4.01 -8.44
N GLY A 299 -56.35 4.52 -7.39
CA GLY A 299 -55.75 5.51 -6.49
C GLY A 299 -54.53 4.93 -5.77
N GLY A 300 -53.48 5.75 -5.62
CA GLY A 300 -52.21 5.31 -5.05
C GLY A 300 -52.25 5.07 -3.54
N MET A 301 -51.34 4.22 -3.06
CA MET A 301 -51.15 3.99 -1.63
C MET A 301 -50.14 4.97 -1.05
N SER A 302 -50.62 6.07 -0.47
CA SER A 302 -49.92 6.72 0.64
C SER A 302 -49.85 5.71 1.79
N MET A 303 -48.66 5.43 2.30
CA MET A 303 -48.53 4.49 3.42
C MET A 303 -49.08 5.12 4.71
N ASP A 304 -49.83 4.33 5.48
CA ASP A 304 -50.57 4.80 6.66
C ASP A 304 -49.65 4.89 7.90
N LYS A 305 -49.97 5.78 8.84
CA LYS A 305 -49.31 5.87 10.15
C LYS A 305 -49.36 4.55 10.91
N ASN A 306 -50.45 3.80 10.73
CA ASN A 306 -50.65 2.46 11.29
C ASN A 306 -49.57 1.44 10.85
N SER A 307 -48.91 1.65 9.70
CA SER A 307 -47.75 0.86 9.28
C SER A 307 -46.47 1.21 10.06
N MET A 308 -46.27 2.49 10.39
CA MET A 308 -45.15 2.94 11.24
C MET A 308 -45.35 2.55 12.70
N GLU A 309 -46.59 2.59 13.21
CA GLU A 309 -46.91 2.13 14.57
C GLU A 309 -46.56 0.65 14.74
N LYS A 310 -46.98 -0.22 13.79
CA LYS A 310 -46.68 -1.67 13.83
C LYS A 310 -45.19 -2.01 13.75
N LEU A 311 -44.41 -1.26 12.97
CA LEU A 311 -42.95 -1.41 12.95
C LEU A 311 -42.33 -1.05 14.31
N ARG A 312 -42.90 -0.04 14.99
CA ARG A 312 -42.46 0.40 16.32
C ARG A 312 -42.86 -0.57 17.42
N GLU A 313 -44.05 -1.15 17.34
CA GLU A 313 -44.51 -2.23 18.23
C GLU A 313 -43.66 -3.50 18.06
N ALA A 314 -43.32 -3.89 16.82
CA ALA A 314 -42.46 -5.03 16.55
C ALA A 314 -41.06 -4.88 17.17
N SER A 315 -40.39 -3.74 16.95
CA SER A 315 -39.09 -3.47 17.56
C SER A 315 -39.15 -3.29 19.09
N ALA A 316 -40.29 -2.87 19.66
CA ALA A 316 -40.48 -2.86 21.11
C ALA A 316 -40.60 -4.28 21.68
N ALA A 317 -41.35 -5.17 21.02
CA ALA A 317 -41.47 -6.57 21.41
C ALA A 317 -40.14 -7.34 21.31
N GLU A 318 -39.32 -7.07 20.28
CA GLU A 318 -37.94 -7.59 20.21
C GLU A 318 -37.06 -7.07 21.35
N ALA A 319 -37.21 -5.80 21.75
CA ALA A 319 -36.46 -5.22 22.86
C ALA A 319 -36.86 -5.82 24.22
N GLU A 320 -38.16 -6.06 24.46
CA GLU A 320 -38.62 -6.77 25.67
C GLU A 320 -38.15 -8.23 25.68
N ALA A 321 -38.20 -8.94 24.55
CA ALA A 321 -37.67 -10.30 24.44
C ALA A 321 -36.16 -10.36 24.73
N ALA A 322 -35.38 -9.43 24.18
CA ALA A 322 -33.94 -9.31 24.47
C ALA A 322 -33.67 -8.98 25.95
N SER A 323 -34.48 -8.10 26.56
CA SER A 323 -34.36 -7.76 27.99
C SER A 323 -34.74 -8.92 28.91
N ALA A 324 -35.73 -9.74 28.54
CA ALA A 324 -36.12 -10.93 29.30
C ALA A 324 -35.01 -11.99 29.27
N VAL A 325 -34.38 -12.22 28.11
CA VAL A 325 -33.20 -13.09 27.99
C VAL A 325 -32.04 -12.55 28.82
N TRP A 326 -31.79 -11.24 28.82
CA TRP A 326 -30.73 -10.63 29.62
C TRP A 326 -30.94 -10.80 31.13
N GLN A 327 -32.18 -10.65 31.62
CA GLN A 327 -32.51 -10.89 33.04
C GLN A 327 -32.40 -12.37 33.43
N ALA A 328 -32.79 -13.30 32.54
CA ALA A 328 -32.59 -14.74 32.77
C ALA A 328 -31.10 -15.10 32.88
N VAL A 329 -30.22 -14.48 32.07
CA VAL A 329 -28.76 -14.67 32.15
C VAL A 329 -28.18 -14.11 33.45
N GLN A 330 -28.66 -12.94 33.93
CA GLN A 330 -28.21 -12.41 35.22
C GLN A 330 -28.67 -13.26 36.41
N ALA A 331 -29.88 -13.84 36.38
CA ALA A 331 -30.34 -14.77 37.40
C ALA A 331 -29.47 -16.04 37.48
N ALA A 332 -29.01 -16.55 36.33
CA ALA A 332 -28.09 -17.70 36.25
C ALA A 332 -26.63 -17.40 36.64
N SER A 333 -26.31 -16.15 37.03
CA SER A 333 -24.94 -15.69 37.34
C SER A 333 -24.68 -15.52 38.85
N ALA A 334 -25.59 -15.96 39.72
CA ALA A 334 -25.57 -15.68 41.16
C ALA A 334 -25.25 -16.89 42.06
N GLU A 335 -25.20 -18.11 41.52
CA GLU A 335 -24.88 -19.34 42.26
C GLU A 335 -23.69 -20.07 41.64
N GLU A 336 -22.48 -19.80 42.15
CA GLU A 336 -21.58 -20.82 42.73
C GLU A 336 -20.27 -20.18 43.23
N ALA A 337 -19.87 -20.52 44.45
CA ALA A 337 -18.60 -20.11 45.06
C ALA A 337 -18.19 -21.14 46.13
N SER A 338 -16.88 -21.26 46.41
CA SER A 338 -16.21 -22.33 47.19
C SER A 338 -16.16 -23.69 46.45
N VAL A 339 -15.20 -24.61 46.67
CA VAL A 339 -14.24 -24.84 47.79
C VAL A 339 -12.80 -25.11 47.27
N SER A 340 -11.84 -25.10 48.21
CA SER A 340 -10.35 -25.11 48.19
C SER A 340 -9.56 -26.32 47.65
N ASP A 341 -8.26 -26.07 47.36
CA ASP A 341 -7.03 -26.89 47.62
C ASP A 341 -6.90 -28.31 46.98
N ASP A 342 -5.72 -28.86 46.66
CA ASP A 342 -4.48 -29.02 47.46
C ASP A 342 -3.15 -29.13 46.62
N ASN A 343 -2.06 -29.58 47.25
CA ASN A 343 -0.63 -29.31 46.99
C ASN A 343 0.20 -30.54 46.51
N SER A 344 1.39 -30.32 45.89
CA SER A 344 2.55 -31.25 45.91
C SER A 344 3.81 -30.69 45.20
N GLN A 345 4.98 -31.33 45.36
CA GLN A 345 6.32 -30.76 45.13
C GLN A 345 7.28 -31.62 44.26
N ALA A 346 8.34 -30.97 43.74
CA ALA A 346 9.67 -31.55 43.41
C ALA A 346 9.73 -32.56 42.22
N THR A 347 10.88 -32.96 41.64
CA THR A 347 12.30 -32.91 42.09
C THR A 347 13.29 -32.75 40.90
N GLU A 348 14.57 -32.54 41.20
CA GLU A 348 15.72 -32.35 40.27
C GLU A 348 16.16 -33.64 39.53
N THR A 349 16.96 -33.52 38.44
CA THR A 349 18.35 -34.07 38.40
C THR A 349 19.22 -33.67 37.20
N ILE A 350 20.53 -33.65 37.48
CA ILE A 350 21.72 -33.22 36.71
C ILE A 350 22.12 -34.18 35.57
N SER A 351 22.81 -33.67 34.52
CA SER A 351 23.96 -34.35 33.89
C SER A 351 24.92 -33.38 33.17
N ASP A 352 26.23 -33.68 33.20
CA ASP A 352 27.35 -32.87 32.68
C ASP A 352 27.70 -33.17 31.20
N GLY A 353 28.53 -32.32 30.58
CA GLY A 353 29.51 -32.83 29.60
C GLY A 353 30.09 -31.89 28.55
N SER A 354 31.21 -31.21 28.87
CA SER A 354 32.25 -30.72 27.91
C SER A 354 31.82 -29.66 26.86
N ASP A 355 32.70 -28.91 26.19
CA ASP A 355 34.17 -28.76 26.28
C ASP A 355 34.55 -27.29 25.96
N THR A 356 35.83 -26.92 26.04
CA THR A 356 36.28 -25.51 25.91
C THR A 356 35.97 -24.86 24.55
N GLU A 357 35.07 -23.86 24.51
CA GLU A 357 34.97 -22.92 23.37
C GLU A 357 36.13 -21.90 23.38
N ALA A 358 36.52 -21.43 22.19
CA ALA A 358 37.46 -20.32 22.03
C ALA A 358 36.68 -19.01 21.76
N ASP A 359 36.89 -17.99 22.60
CA ASP A 359 36.17 -16.70 22.54
C ASP A 359 36.24 -16.05 21.15
N VAL A 360 35.10 -15.95 20.46
CA VAL A 360 34.95 -15.05 19.31
C VAL A 360 34.76 -13.63 19.83
N ARG A 361 35.83 -12.83 19.83
CA ARG A 361 35.80 -11.45 20.33
C ARG A 361 35.34 -10.46 19.25
N LEU A 362 34.25 -9.75 19.54
CA LEU A 362 33.88 -8.54 18.80
C LEU A 362 35.01 -7.50 18.88
N HIS A 363 35.35 -6.88 17.75
CA HIS A 363 36.47 -5.95 17.66
C HIS A 363 36.12 -4.61 18.35
N PRO A 364 36.93 -4.09 19.31
CA PRO A 364 36.52 -3.03 20.23
C PRO A 364 36.65 -1.61 19.65
N ARG A 365 36.39 -1.42 18.36
CA ARG A 365 36.48 -0.10 17.68
C ARG A 365 35.18 0.26 16.96
N ALA A 366 34.26 0.87 17.70
CA ALA A 366 33.37 1.85 17.09
C ALA A 366 34.20 3.06 16.64
N VAL A 367 33.97 3.56 15.42
CA VAL A 367 34.67 4.74 14.88
C VAL A 367 33.69 5.90 14.83
N VAL A 368 33.65 6.69 15.90
CA VAL A 368 32.91 7.96 15.91
C VAL A 368 33.76 9.02 15.25
N VAL A 369 33.44 9.39 14.00
CA VAL A 369 34.05 10.54 13.33
C VAL A 369 33.28 11.81 13.72
N ALA A 370 33.89 12.63 14.58
CA ALA A 370 33.35 13.94 14.89
C ALA A 370 33.34 14.84 13.65
N LYS A 371 32.33 15.71 13.56
CA LYS A 371 32.06 16.57 12.40
C LYS A 371 33.14 17.65 12.22
N GLU A 372 33.41 17.98 10.95
CA GLU A 372 34.13 19.17 10.45
C GLU A 372 35.68 19.20 10.52
N ALA A 373 36.31 19.04 9.34
CA ALA A 373 37.46 19.86 8.91
C ALA A 373 37.51 19.91 7.38
N VAL A 374 38.01 21.02 6.81
CA VAL A 374 38.17 21.22 5.35
C VAL A 374 39.62 20.96 4.95
N GLY A 375 39.88 20.19 3.87
CA GLY A 375 41.24 19.99 3.39
C GLY A 375 41.35 19.14 2.12
N ASN A 376 42.46 19.31 1.39
CA ASN A 376 42.81 18.60 0.16
C ASN A 376 44.23 18.02 0.28
N LEU A 377 44.58 17.04 -0.57
CA LEU A 377 45.91 16.44 -0.81
C LEU A 377 46.49 15.47 0.24
N GLY A 378 47.11 14.40 -0.29
CA GLY A 378 47.98 13.43 0.43
C GLY A 378 47.30 12.08 0.72
N GLY A 379 47.84 10.92 0.33
CA GLY A 379 49.06 10.67 -0.45
C GLY A 379 49.20 9.19 -0.82
N MET A 380 50.10 8.87 -1.76
CA MET A 380 50.35 7.50 -2.24
C MET A 380 50.88 6.56 -1.15
N VAL A 381 50.37 5.31 -1.14
CA VAL A 381 51.23 4.13 -0.93
C VAL A 381 50.93 3.09 -2.01
N ARG A 382 51.97 2.64 -2.70
CA ARG A 382 51.99 1.48 -3.60
C ARG A 382 53.19 0.65 -3.17
N GLN A 383 53.02 -0.65 -2.96
CA GLN A 383 54.14 -1.57 -3.18
C GLN A 383 53.67 -2.96 -3.61
N LEU A 384 54.30 -3.42 -4.71
CA LEU A 384 54.33 -4.78 -5.25
C LEU A 384 55.58 -5.46 -4.67
N SER A 385 55.82 -6.77 -4.74
CA SER A 385 55.05 -7.98 -5.07
C SER A 385 55.87 -9.15 -4.48
N LEU A 386 55.48 -10.42 -4.70
CA LEU A 386 56.50 -11.44 -4.94
C LEU A 386 56.05 -12.34 -6.08
N ASP A 387 56.81 -12.30 -7.17
CA ASP A 387 56.40 -12.82 -8.46
C ASP A 387 56.72 -14.32 -8.58
N GLN A 388 55.74 -15.13 -9.01
CA GLN A 388 55.95 -16.34 -9.83
C GLN A 388 54.62 -17.04 -10.21
N PHE A 389 53.89 -16.47 -11.17
CA PHE A 389 53.02 -17.24 -12.08
C PHE A 389 52.85 -16.48 -13.42
N GLU A 390 54.00 -16.12 -14.02
CA GLU A 390 54.05 -15.71 -15.42
C GLU A 390 53.85 -16.91 -16.38
N ASN A 391 53.70 -16.60 -17.67
CA ASN A 391 54.00 -17.49 -18.80
C ASN A 391 52.98 -18.57 -19.22
N GLU A 392 51.74 -18.19 -19.56
CA GLU A 392 50.95 -19.04 -20.49
C GLU A 392 50.10 -18.31 -21.56
N SER A 393 49.49 -17.15 -21.28
CA SER A 393 48.48 -16.54 -22.18
C SER A 393 48.98 -15.63 -23.33
N ARG A 394 50.30 -15.48 -23.56
CA ARG A 394 50.87 -14.66 -24.66
C ARG A 394 51.32 -15.45 -25.90
N ARG A 395 50.51 -16.43 -26.31
CA ARG A 395 50.49 -17.07 -27.65
C ARG A 395 49.00 -17.43 -27.92
N MET A 396 48.32 -17.09 -29.02
CA MET A 396 48.72 -16.53 -30.33
C MET A 396 47.62 -15.59 -30.92
N ILE A 397 48.01 -14.75 -31.89
CA ILE A 397 47.24 -13.86 -32.80
C ILE A 397 48.11 -13.81 -34.10
N PRO A 398 47.66 -13.72 -35.40
CA PRO A 398 46.44 -13.06 -35.95
C PRO A 398 45.70 -13.75 -37.16
N LEU A 399 44.63 -13.06 -37.65
CA LEU A 399 44.05 -13.07 -39.03
C LEU A 399 43.32 -14.37 -39.51
N ASN A 400 42.42 -14.37 -40.52
CA ASN A 400 42.15 -13.40 -41.60
C ASN A 400 40.66 -13.30 -42.07
N ASN A 401 40.42 -12.42 -43.06
CA ASN A 401 39.19 -11.93 -43.71
C ASN A 401 38.22 -12.94 -44.38
N GLU A 402 36.91 -12.60 -44.49
CA GLU A 402 36.06 -12.57 -45.73
C GLU A 402 34.52 -12.51 -45.44
N LEU A 403 33.68 -12.20 -46.47
CA LEU A 403 32.25 -11.83 -46.33
C LEU A 403 31.22 -12.93 -46.65
N SER A 404 30.03 -12.91 -45.98
CA SER A 404 28.74 -13.22 -46.64
C SER A 404 27.47 -12.81 -45.85
N TYR A 405 26.43 -12.40 -46.58
CA TYR A 405 25.00 -12.29 -46.21
C TYR A 405 24.18 -12.75 -47.45
N PRO A 406 22.88 -13.13 -47.38
CA PRO A 406 21.92 -13.06 -46.27
C PRO A 406 21.55 -14.50 -45.78
N LYS A 407 20.47 -14.87 -45.06
CA LYS A 407 19.10 -14.33 -44.84
C LYS A 407 18.63 -14.55 -43.39
N LYS A 408 17.43 -14.03 -43.07
CA LYS A 408 16.80 -14.04 -41.75
C LYS A 408 16.40 -15.46 -41.29
N PHE A 409 16.93 -15.90 -40.16
CA PHE A 409 16.16 -16.59 -39.11
C PHE A 409 16.31 -15.76 -37.83
N ALA A 410 15.22 -15.52 -37.11
CA ALA A 410 15.24 -14.80 -35.85
C ALA A 410 15.78 -15.72 -34.74
N ARG A 411 17.11 -15.84 -34.68
CA ARG A 411 17.80 -16.67 -33.70
C ARG A 411 17.65 -16.03 -32.31
N GLN A 412 16.91 -16.69 -31.42
CA GLN A 412 16.87 -16.33 -30.00
C GLN A 412 18.31 -16.21 -29.48
N LYS A 413 18.63 -15.10 -28.83
CA LYS A 413 19.89 -14.96 -28.09
C LYS A 413 19.73 -15.63 -26.73
N SER A 414 20.80 -16.23 -26.23
CA SER A 414 20.94 -16.56 -24.81
C SER A 414 21.23 -15.26 -24.01
N PRO A 415 21.02 -15.24 -22.68
CA PRO A 415 21.08 -14.01 -21.85
C PRO A 415 22.51 -13.48 -21.57
N GLN A 416 23.39 -13.58 -22.56
CA GLN A 416 24.80 -13.19 -22.47
C GLN A 416 24.97 -11.67 -22.62
N GLY A 417 24.66 -10.93 -21.56
CA GLY A 417 25.13 -9.56 -21.36
C GLY A 417 24.19 -8.59 -20.66
N LEU A 418 22.92 -8.94 -20.44
CA LEU A 418 21.95 -8.00 -19.86
C LEU A 418 22.30 -7.57 -18.43
N HIS A 419 22.67 -8.52 -17.56
CA HIS A 419 23.21 -8.22 -16.23
C HIS A 419 24.45 -7.30 -16.31
N LYS A 420 25.33 -7.48 -17.31
CA LYS A 420 26.51 -6.61 -17.50
C LYS A 420 26.14 -5.20 -18.00
N LYS A 421 25.11 -5.07 -18.86
CA LYS A 421 24.51 -3.78 -19.26
C LYS A 421 23.98 -3.05 -18.01
N ILE A 422 23.24 -3.75 -17.15
CA ILE A 422 22.66 -3.18 -15.92
C ILE A 422 23.75 -2.74 -14.95
N ILE A 423 24.71 -3.61 -14.62
CA ILE A 423 25.86 -3.28 -13.75
C ILE A 423 26.62 -2.06 -14.28
N TYR A 424 27.00 -2.05 -15.56
CA TYR A 424 27.71 -0.91 -16.16
C TYR A 424 26.90 0.41 -16.15
N THR A 425 25.57 0.33 -16.18
CA THR A 425 24.67 1.49 -16.16
C THR A 425 24.45 2.01 -14.73
N LEU A 426 24.22 1.11 -13.76
CA LEU A 426 23.75 1.44 -12.42
C LEU A 426 24.85 1.46 -11.35
N LEU A 427 25.81 0.54 -11.38
CA LEU A 427 26.87 0.41 -10.36
C LEU A 427 27.90 1.54 -10.50
N ARG A 428 27.57 2.73 -10.00
CA ARG A 428 28.38 3.95 -10.15
C ARG A 428 28.53 4.70 -8.83
N PRO A 429 29.17 4.13 -7.80
CA PRO A 429 29.12 4.66 -6.42
C PRO A 429 29.42 6.16 -6.30
N ARG A 430 30.51 6.63 -6.92
CA ARG A 430 30.95 8.05 -6.93
C ARG A 430 30.15 9.00 -7.81
N ASN A 431 29.46 8.48 -8.81
CA ASN A 431 29.04 9.24 -10.00
C ASN A 431 27.58 9.00 -10.41
N TRP A 432 26.83 8.20 -9.65
CA TRP A 432 25.40 8.01 -9.90
C TRP A 432 24.64 9.32 -9.68
N LYS A 433 23.68 9.57 -10.56
CA LYS A 433 22.72 10.67 -10.46
C LYS A 433 21.39 10.15 -11.00
N ALA A 434 20.29 10.51 -10.35
CA ALA A 434 18.95 10.22 -10.83
C ALA A 434 18.80 10.70 -12.29
N PRO A 435 18.31 9.88 -13.23
CA PRO A 435 18.07 10.30 -14.60
C PRO A 435 17.09 11.49 -14.65
N PRO A 436 17.35 12.54 -15.46
CA PRO A 436 16.47 13.71 -15.55
C PRO A 436 15.12 13.40 -16.25
N ASN A 437 15.05 12.28 -16.97
CA ASN A 437 13.82 11.68 -17.45
C ASN A 437 13.51 10.47 -16.54
N ARG A 438 12.34 10.45 -15.89
CA ARG A 438 11.96 9.37 -14.98
C ARG A 438 11.71 8.02 -15.67
N ARG A 439 11.67 7.94 -17.01
CA ARG A 439 11.60 6.64 -17.71
C ARG A 439 12.73 5.70 -17.28
N PHE A 440 12.38 4.43 -17.09
CA PHE A 440 13.36 3.38 -16.85
C PHE A 440 14.08 2.98 -18.16
N PHE A 441 15.26 2.37 -18.04
CA PHE A 441 16.16 2.11 -19.19
C PHE A 441 16.10 0.67 -19.72
N LEU A 442 15.31 -0.18 -19.07
CA LEU A 442 14.94 -1.51 -19.53
C LEU A 442 13.49 -1.49 -20.02
N ASP A 443 13.17 -2.31 -21.01
CA ASP A 443 11.79 -2.63 -21.39
C ASP A 443 11.25 -3.84 -20.59
N SER A 444 9.99 -4.22 -20.82
CA SER A 444 9.35 -5.33 -20.11
C SER A 444 9.93 -6.71 -20.48
N TYR A 445 10.57 -6.85 -21.64
CA TYR A 445 11.25 -8.08 -22.04
C TYR A 445 12.62 -8.19 -21.38
N GLU A 446 13.38 -7.10 -21.28
CA GLU A 446 14.61 -7.07 -20.49
C GLU A 446 14.33 -7.27 -18.99
N VAL A 447 13.20 -6.82 -18.45
CA VAL A 447 12.79 -7.15 -17.08
C VAL A 447 12.43 -8.64 -16.93
N ASP A 448 11.75 -9.26 -17.90
CA ASP A 448 11.52 -10.72 -17.87
C ASP A 448 12.82 -11.52 -17.98
N GLU A 449 13.75 -11.16 -18.87
CA GLU A 449 15.04 -11.82 -19.03
C GLU A 449 15.87 -11.78 -17.73
N ILE A 450 15.97 -10.61 -17.07
CA ILE A 450 16.74 -10.49 -15.82
C ILE A 450 16.06 -11.20 -14.65
N CYS A 451 14.72 -11.19 -14.58
CA CYS A 451 13.99 -11.92 -13.54
C CYS A 451 14.11 -13.43 -13.75
N TYR A 452 13.91 -13.94 -14.97
CA TYR A 452 14.06 -15.36 -15.26
C TYR A 452 15.46 -15.88 -14.95
N ALA A 453 16.51 -15.14 -15.32
CA ALA A 453 17.88 -15.52 -15.02
C ALA A 453 18.18 -15.60 -13.51
N ALA A 454 17.69 -14.66 -12.70
CA ALA A 454 17.86 -14.68 -11.25
C ALA A 454 16.98 -15.74 -10.56
N GLU A 455 15.76 -15.94 -11.04
CA GLU A 455 14.82 -16.96 -10.55
C GLU A 455 15.40 -18.38 -10.67
N GLN A 456 16.08 -18.68 -11.79
CA GLN A 456 16.79 -19.97 -11.93
C GLN A 456 17.87 -20.16 -10.87
N ILE A 457 18.51 -19.10 -10.37
CA ILE A 457 19.51 -19.19 -9.30
C ILE A 457 18.80 -19.45 -7.96
N PHE A 458 17.86 -18.59 -7.57
CA PHE A 458 17.16 -18.70 -6.28
C PHE A 458 16.45 -20.04 -6.08
N MET A 459 15.94 -20.65 -7.16
CA MET A 459 15.28 -21.96 -7.12
C MET A 459 16.23 -23.16 -6.94
N HIS A 460 17.54 -22.99 -7.16
CA HIS A 460 18.56 -24.00 -6.84
C HIS A 460 19.20 -23.76 -5.45
N GLU A 461 19.14 -22.53 -4.93
CA GLU A 461 19.58 -22.21 -3.58
C GLU A 461 18.64 -22.80 -2.49
N PRO A 462 19.13 -23.13 -1.29
CA PRO A 462 18.29 -23.58 -0.18
C PRO A 462 17.45 -22.42 0.41
N THR A 463 16.32 -22.75 1.06
CA THR A 463 15.45 -21.72 1.68
C THR A 463 16.13 -20.99 2.85
N VAL A 464 17.09 -21.64 3.51
CA VAL A 464 18.05 -21.00 4.43
C VAL A 464 19.45 -21.12 3.82
N LEU A 465 20.00 -20.00 3.34
CA LEU A 465 21.35 -19.93 2.76
C LEU A 465 22.41 -20.34 3.78
N GLN A 466 23.50 -20.97 3.34
CA GLN A 466 24.58 -21.47 4.21
C GLN A 466 25.88 -20.73 3.87
N LEU A 467 26.17 -19.68 4.62
CA LEU A 467 27.20 -18.68 4.27
C LEU A 467 28.45 -18.81 5.16
N LYS A 468 29.57 -18.29 4.65
CA LYS A 468 30.87 -18.26 5.35
C LYS A 468 31.34 -16.83 5.55
N ALA A 469 32.12 -16.60 6.60
CA ALA A 469 32.74 -15.30 6.84
C ALA A 469 33.94 -15.08 5.90
N PRO A 470 34.24 -13.82 5.51
CA PRO A 470 33.55 -12.58 5.89
C PRO A 470 32.36 -12.23 4.99
N VAL A 471 31.29 -11.71 5.62
CA VAL A 471 30.07 -11.22 4.94
C VAL A 471 29.78 -9.78 5.36
N LYS A 472 29.45 -8.90 4.40
CA LYS A 472 28.77 -7.63 4.63
C LYS A 472 27.27 -7.85 4.67
N VAL A 473 26.60 -7.41 5.73
CA VAL A 473 25.15 -7.54 5.88
C VAL A 473 24.48 -6.17 5.78
N PHE A 474 23.44 -6.06 4.95
CA PHE A 474 22.68 -4.84 4.67
C PHE A 474 21.21 -5.05 5.05
N GLY A 475 20.66 -4.18 5.90
CA GLY A 475 19.21 -4.06 6.13
C GLY A 475 18.49 -3.30 5.02
N ASP A 476 17.23 -2.93 5.27
CA ASP A 476 16.27 -2.35 4.32
C ASP A 476 16.84 -1.22 3.44
N LEU A 477 16.45 -1.20 2.16
CA LEU A 477 16.90 -0.23 1.15
C LEU A 477 15.79 0.64 0.57
N HIS A 478 14.55 0.13 0.49
CA HIS A 478 13.33 0.86 0.10
C HIS A 478 13.51 1.85 -1.06
N GLY A 479 14.05 1.39 -2.20
CA GLY A 479 14.25 2.24 -3.38
C GLY A 479 15.13 3.49 -3.17
N GLN A 480 15.88 3.61 -2.07
CA GLN A 480 16.86 4.67 -1.82
C GLN A 480 18.20 4.33 -2.50
N PHE A 481 18.18 4.17 -3.83
CA PHE A 481 19.33 3.74 -4.63
C PHE A 481 20.59 4.61 -4.43
N GLY A 482 20.42 5.92 -4.21
CA GLY A 482 21.54 6.83 -3.91
C GLY A 482 22.27 6.49 -2.61
N ASP A 483 21.63 5.78 -1.68
CA ASP A 483 22.20 5.37 -0.41
C ASP A 483 22.99 4.08 -0.58
N LEU A 484 22.43 3.12 -1.33
CA LEU A 484 23.17 1.93 -1.79
C LEU A 484 24.47 2.33 -2.50
N MET A 485 24.42 3.36 -3.37
CA MET A 485 25.62 3.90 -4.03
C MET A 485 26.61 4.57 -3.07
N ARG A 486 26.15 5.25 -2.02
CA ARG A 486 27.03 5.83 -0.98
C ARG A 486 27.68 4.74 -0.13
N LEU A 487 26.92 3.74 0.32
CA LEU A 487 27.43 2.59 1.08
C LEU A 487 28.49 1.81 0.27
N PHE A 488 28.25 1.65 -1.03
CA PHE A 488 29.18 1.03 -1.97
C PHE A 488 30.46 1.87 -2.21
N ASP A 489 30.43 3.20 -2.11
CA ASP A 489 31.65 4.02 -2.24
C ASP A 489 32.49 4.02 -0.96
N GLU A 490 31.82 4.17 0.19
CA GLU A 490 32.46 4.28 1.50
C GLU A 490 33.06 2.93 1.95
N TYR A 491 32.29 1.84 1.83
CA TYR A 491 32.67 0.54 2.36
C TYR A 491 33.20 -0.45 1.32
N GLY A 492 33.21 -0.08 0.03
CA GLY A 492 33.56 -0.96 -1.08
C GLY A 492 32.34 -1.68 -1.68
N PHE A 493 32.48 -2.07 -2.96
CA PHE A 493 31.36 -2.47 -3.81
C PHE A 493 31.67 -3.72 -4.66
N PRO A 494 30.63 -4.50 -5.03
CA PRO A 494 30.81 -5.80 -5.66
C PRO A 494 31.31 -5.67 -7.12
N SER A 495 32.62 -5.69 -7.29
CA SER A 495 33.31 -5.70 -8.58
C SER A 495 34.69 -6.34 -8.47
N THR A 496 35.26 -6.78 -9.59
CA THR A 496 36.59 -7.43 -9.65
C THR A 496 37.77 -6.51 -9.30
N ALA A 497 37.53 -5.19 -9.14
CA ALA A 497 38.50 -4.22 -8.62
C ALA A 497 38.13 -3.71 -7.20
N GLY A 498 37.01 -4.19 -6.64
CA GLY A 498 36.60 -4.01 -5.25
C GLY A 498 36.98 -5.23 -4.42
N ASP A 499 36.01 -5.77 -3.67
CA ASP A 499 36.23 -6.77 -2.63
C ASP A 499 35.41 -8.08 -2.78
N ILE A 500 34.59 -8.20 -3.83
CA ILE A 500 33.75 -9.40 -4.08
C ILE A 500 34.53 -10.72 -4.21
N THR A 501 35.85 -10.63 -4.42
CA THR A 501 36.76 -11.78 -4.49
C THR A 501 37.16 -12.34 -3.12
N TYR A 502 36.80 -11.67 -2.02
CA TYR A 502 37.10 -12.12 -0.65
C TYR A 502 36.07 -11.70 0.42
N ILE A 503 35.03 -10.94 0.08
CA ILE A 503 33.90 -10.57 0.96
C ILE A 503 32.58 -10.84 0.24
N ASP A 504 31.72 -11.62 0.89
CA ASP A 504 30.34 -11.86 0.47
C ASP A 504 29.41 -10.70 0.87
N TYR A 505 28.31 -10.54 0.13
CA TYR A 505 27.30 -9.50 0.33
C TYR A 505 25.95 -10.16 0.61
N LEU A 506 25.36 -9.92 1.79
CA LEU A 506 24.02 -10.36 2.16
C LEU A 506 23.09 -9.17 2.36
N PHE A 507 21.96 -9.15 1.66
CA PHE A 507 20.91 -8.16 1.86
C PHE A 507 19.67 -8.81 2.47
N LEU A 508 19.06 -8.14 3.45
CA LEU A 508 18.01 -8.67 4.33
C LEU A 508 16.58 -8.34 3.87
N GLY A 509 16.35 -8.15 2.58
CA GLY A 509 15.04 -7.79 2.04
C GLY A 509 14.76 -6.28 1.98
N ASP A 510 13.51 -5.96 1.67
CA ASP A 510 12.94 -4.61 1.54
C ASP A 510 13.75 -3.73 0.57
N TYR A 511 13.84 -4.22 -0.66
CA TYR A 511 14.53 -3.58 -1.79
C TYR A 511 13.68 -2.46 -2.42
N VAL A 512 12.36 -2.59 -2.32
CA VAL A 512 11.36 -1.80 -3.06
C VAL A 512 10.45 -0.97 -2.14
N ASP A 513 9.57 -0.19 -2.78
CA ASP A 513 8.61 0.73 -2.14
C ASP A 513 9.24 1.94 -1.43
N ARG A 514 8.39 2.92 -1.12
CA ARG A 514 8.63 4.13 -0.30
C ARG A 514 9.67 5.14 -0.84
N GLY A 515 10.79 4.69 -1.38
CA GLY A 515 11.74 5.49 -2.15
C GLY A 515 11.28 5.74 -3.60
N GLN A 516 12.20 6.29 -4.41
CA GLN A 516 11.90 6.77 -5.76
C GLN A 516 12.58 5.99 -6.90
N HIS A 517 13.43 5.01 -6.54
CA HIS A 517 14.33 4.27 -7.44
C HIS A 517 14.33 2.77 -7.07
N SER A 518 13.14 2.21 -6.81
CA SER A 518 12.98 0.77 -6.54
C SER A 518 13.44 -0.07 -7.72
N LEU A 519 13.16 0.38 -8.95
CA LEU A 519 13.55 -0.30 -10.19
C LEU A 519 15.08 -0.41 -10.33
N GLU A 520 15.84 0.67 -10.12
CA GLU A 520 17.31 0.59 -10.11
C GLU A 520 17.81 -0.30 -8.98
N THR A 521 17.18 -0.25 -7.80
CA THR A 521 17.60 -1.01 -6.62
C THR A 521 17.47 -2.51 -6.86
N ILE A 522 16.28 -3.00 -7.21
CA ILE A 522 16.11 -4.44 -7.45
C ILE A 522 16.87 -4.92 -8.69
N THR A 523 16.84 -4.17 -9.81
CA THR A 523 17.53 -4.65 -11.03
C THR A 523 19.05 -4.69 -10.90
N LEU A 524 19.67 -3.77 -10.16
CA LEU A 524 21.10 -3.88 -9.85
C LEU A 524 21.37 -5.10 -8.97
N LEU A 525 20.60 -5.34 -7.91
CA LEU A 525 20.81 -6.48 -7.01
C LEU A 525 20.62 -7.82 -7.73
N LEU A 526 19.61 -7.95 -8.60
CA LEU A 526 19.44 -9.14 -9.45
C LEU A 526 20.59 -9.31 -10.45
N ALA A 527 21.05 -8.23 -11.09
CA ALA A 527 22.18 -8.30 -12.01
C ALA A 527 23.49 -8.70 -11.29
N LEU A 528 23.71 -8.22 -10.06
CA LEU A 528 24.84 -8.60 -9.22
C LEU A 528 24.77 -10.07 -8.77
N LYS A 529 23.58 -10.58 -8.43
CA LYS A 529 23.33 -12.01 -8.15
C LYS A 529 23.64 -12.89 -9.36
N ILE A 530 23.33 -12.43 -10.57
CA ILE A 530 23.60 -13.19 -11.81
C ILE A 530 25.09 -13.18 -12.18
N GLU A 531 25.82 -12.09 -11.91
CA GLU A 531 27.27 -12.01 -12.15
C GLU A 531 28.09 -12.79 -11.09
N ASN A 532 27.67 -12.77 -9.82
CA ASN A 532 28.40 -13.35 -8.68
C ASN A 532 27.45 -14.20 -7.79
N PRO A 533 26.89 -15.32 -8.29
CA PRO A 533 25.85 -16.08 -7.60
C PRO A 533 26.29 -16.65 -6.24
N GLU A 534 27.57 -17.01 -6.10
CA GLU A 534 28.12 -17.56 -4.86
C GLU A 534 28.47 -16.49 -3.80
N ASN A 535 28.51 -15.21 -4.17
CA ASN A 535 29.03 -14.12 -3.31
C ASN A 535 28.03 -12.99 -3.05
N VAL A 536 26.93 -12.92 -3.80
CA VAL A 536 25.83 -11.97 -3.57
C VAL A 536 24.60 -12.75 -3.17
N HIS A 537 24.00 -12.39 -2.04
CA HIS A 537 22.96 -13.14 -1.36
C HIS A 537 21.79 -12.22 -1.04
N LEU A 538 20.59 -12.58 -1.47
CA LEU A 538 19.37 -11.81 -1.26
C LEU A 538 18.37 -12.71 -0.55
N ILE A 539 17.88 -12.30 0.62
CA ILE A 539 16.72 -12.92 1.27
C ILE A 539 15.47 -12.03 1.09
N ARG A 540 14.30 -12.57 1.36
CA ARG A 540 13.01 -11.89 1.20
C ARG A 540 12.69 -10.96 2.37
N GLY A 541 12.24 -9.73 2.09
CA GLY A 541 11.59 -8.83 3.05
C GLY A 541 10.07 -8.84 2.92
N ASN A 542 9.37 -8.07 3.76
CA ASN A 542 7.91 -8.02 3.72
C ASN A 542 7.38 -7.16 2.55
N HIS A 543 8.17 -6.22 2.04
CA HIS A 543 7.84 -5.45 0.84
C HIS A 543 8.08 -6.25 -0.46
N GLU A 544 8.76 -7.39 -0.42
CA GLU A 544 8.77 -8.39 -1.49
C GLU A 544 7.49 -9.27 -1.51
N ALA A 545 6.33 -8.67 -1.26
CA ALA A 545 5.00 -9.27 -1.35
C ALA A 545 4.04 -8.38 -2.16
N ALA A 546 3.26 -8.99 -3.07
CA ALA A 546 2.51 -8.26 -4.10
C ALA A 546 1.38 -7.38 -3.56
N ASP A 547 0.73 -7.80 -2.50
CA ASP A 547 -0.28 -7.02 -1.77
C ASP A 547 0.32 -5.77 -1.11
N ILE A 548 1.57 -5.87 -0.61
CA ILE A 548 2.30 -4.75 -0.01
C ILE A 548 2.82 -3.80 -1.09
N ASN A 549 3.57 -4.29 -2.07
CA ASN A 549 4.20 -3.43 -3.08
C ASN A 549 3.26 -2.96 -4.20
N ALA A 550 1.99 -3.40 -4.18
CA ALA A 550 0.88 -2.72 -4.85
C ALA A 550 0.46 -1.40 -4.17
N LEU A 551 0.68 -1.26 -2.86
CA LEU A 551 0.20 -0.15 -2.02
C LEU A 551 1.30 0.87 -1.70
N PHE A 552 2.53 0.42 -1.44
CA PHE A 552 3.59 1.25 -0.87
C PHE A 552 4.54 1.91 -1.91
N GLY A 553 4.35 1.68 -3.21
CA GLY A 553 4.92 2.51 -4.27
C GLY A 553 5.39 1.76 -5.53
N PHE A 554 5.90 0.54 -5.43
CA PHE A 554 6.63 -0.13 -6.50
C PHE A 554 5.76 -0.38 -7.74
N ARG A 555 4.51 -0.81 -7.57
CA ARG A 555 3.56 -0.97 -8.69
C ARG A 555 3.30 0.34 -9.43
N LEU A 556 3.25 1.46 -8.70
CA LEU A 556 3.08 2.79 -9.29
C LEU A 556 4.37 3.23 -9.99
N GLU A 557 5.54 2.96 -9.41
CA GLU A 557 6.84 3.22 -10.02
C GLU A 557 7.01 2.48 -11.35
N CYS A 558 6.68 1.19 -11.43
CA CYS A 558 6.71 0.42 -12.68
C CYS A 558 5.79 1.04 -13.75
N ILE A 559 4.54 1.37 -13.39
CA ILE A 559 3.56 1.99 -14.31
C ILE A 559 4.01 3.38 -14.78
N GLU A 560 4.52 4.23 -13.89
CA GLU A 560 5.00 5.57 -14.22
C GLU A 560 6.21 5.53 -15.15
N ARG A 561 7.16 4.64 -14.87
CA ARG A 561 8.51 4.68 -15.45
C ARG A 561 8.68 3.76 -16.67
N MET A 562 7.86 2.72 -16.81
CA MET A 562 7.84 1.83 -17.98
C MET A 562 6.61 2.02 -18.88
N GLY A 563 5.56 2.69 -18.40
CA GLY A 563 4.24 2.76 -19.03
C GLY A 563 3.29 1.71 -18.45
N GLU A 564 1.99 1.84 -18.69
CA GLU A 564 0.98 1.03 -17.98
C GLU A 564 1.12 -0.48 -18.23
N ASN A 565 0.99 -0.93 -19.49
CA ASN A 565 1.02 -2.37 -19.80
C ASN A 565 2.37 -3.01 -19.43
N ASP A 566 3.47 -2.39 -19.87
CA ASP A 566 4.82 -2.86 -19.60
C ASP A 566 5.19 -2.81 -18.11
N GLY A 567 4.69 -1.80 -17.38
CA GLY A 567 4.89 -1.63 -15.94
C GLY A 567 4.04 -2.58 -15.10
N ILE A 568 2.79 -2.86 -15.49
CA ILE A 568 1.97 -3.90 -14.86
C ILE A 568 2.59 -5.28 -15.09
N TRP A 569 3.10 -5.55 -16.29
CA TRP A 569 3.81 -6.80 -16.56
C TRP A 569 5.10 -6.90 -15.74
N ALA A 570 6.00 -5.91 -15.82
CA ALA A 570 7.22 -5.85 -15.02
C ALA A 570 6.97 -6.04 -13.51
N TRP A 571 5.99 -5.32 -12.94
CA TRP A 571 5.59 -5.47 -11.54
C TRP A 571 5.10 -6.89 -11.20
N THR A 572 4.30 -7.50 -12.08
CA THR A 572 3.83 -8.89 -11.91
C THR A 572 5.01 -9.85 -11.95
N ARG A 573 5.97 -9.62 -12.87
CA ARG A 573 7.15 -10.46 -13.07
C ARG A 573 8.13 -10.41 -11.89
N PHE A 574 8.37 -9.22 -11.33
CA PHE A 574 9.15 -9.08 -10.10
C PHE A 574 8.50 -9.83 -8.94
N ASN A 575 7.17 -9.74 -8.78
CA ASN A 575 6.47 -10.46 -7.72
C ASN A 575 6.48 -11.98 -7.88
N GLN A 576 6.49 -12.50 -9.12
CA GLN A 576 6.75 -13.93 -9.38
C GLN A 576 8.14 -14.35 -8.88
N LEU A 577 9.18 -13.56 -9.18
CA LEU A 577 10.54 -13.79 -8.67
C LEU A 577 10.63 -13.66 -7.14
N PHE A 578 9.94 -12.69 -6.54
CA PHE A 578 9.96 -12.46 -5.09
C PHE A 578 9.45 -13.67 -4.30
N ASN A 579 8.52 -14.44 -4.86
CA ASN A 579 8.06 -15.69 -4.26
C ASN A 579 9.15 -16.78 -4.22
N CYS A 580 10.17 -16.69 -5.09
CA CYS A 580 11.29 -17.62 -5.15
C CYS A 580 12.47 -17.22 -4.24
N LEU A 581 12.49 -16.01 -3.67
CA LEU A 581 13.61 -15.54 -2.83
C LEU A 581 13.82 -16.44 -1.59
N PRO A 582 15.07 -16.80 -1.22
CA PRO A 582 15.40 -17.41 0.06
C PRO A 582 14.86 -16.60 1.25
N LEU A 583 14.58 -17.25 2.38
CA LEU A 583 13.86 -16.63 3.51
C LEU A 583 14.75 -16.29 4.71
N ALA A 584 15.93 -16.92 4.80
CA ALA A 584 16.93 -16.62 5.82
C ALA A 584 18.34 -17.01 5.32
N ALA A 585 19.37 -16.60 6.05
CA ALA A 585 20.76 -16.99 5.81
C ALA A 585 21.49 -17.31 7.11
N LEU A 586 22.30 -18.36 7.13
CA LEU A 586 23.02 -18.84 8.30
C LEU A 586 24.54 -18.72 8.06
N ILE A 587 25.18 -17.74 8.71
CA ILE A 587 26.62 -17.46 8.58
C ILE A 587 27.37 -18.29 9.64
N GLU A 588 28.38 -19.04 9.19
CA GLU A 588 29.27 -19.90 10.02
C GLU A 588 28.55 -20.87 10.98
N LYS A 589 27.27 -21.18 10.70
CA LYS A 589 26.37 -21.96 11.59
C LYS A 589 26.24 -21.38 13.02
N LYS A 590 26.53 -20.09 13.18
CA LYS A 590 26.50 -19.37 14.47
C LYS A 590 25.65 -18.10 14.44
N ILE A 591 25.44 -17.48 13.27
CA ILE A 591 24.65 -16.25 13.12
C ILE A 591 23.51 -16.50 12.13
N ILE A 592 22.25 -16.43 12.59
CA ILE A 592 21.08 -16.47 11.70
C ILE A 592 20.70 -15.06 11.28
N CYS A 593 20.38 -14.88 10.00
CA CYS A 593 19.99 -13.62 9.39
C CYS A 593 18.60 -13.78 8.76
N MET A 594 17.69 -12.84 9.04
CA MET A 594 16.31 -12.82 8.58
C MET A 594 15.85 -11.37 8.37
N HIS A 595 14.66 -11.14 7.81
CA HIS A 595 14.11 -9.78 7.70
C HIS A 595 13.29 -9.40 8.94
N GLY A 596 12.21 -10.15 9.18
CA GLY A 596 11.34 -10.07 10.35
C GLY A 596 12.03 -10.61 11.61
N GLY A 597 11.51 -11.69 12.18
CA GLY A 597 12.04 -12.26 13.41
C GLY A 597 11.54 -13.67 13.70
N ILE A 598 11.77 -14.15 14.93
CA ILE A 598 11.35 -15.50 15.36
C ILE A 598 9.86 -15.58 15.77
N GLY A 599 9.24 -14.43 16.06
CA GLY A 599 7.82 -14.29 16.34
C GLY A 599 7.24 -15.30 17.33
N ARG A 600 6.06 -15.83 17.01
CA ARG A 600 5.35 -16.80 17.86
C ARG A 600 5.66 -18.25 17.56
N SER A 601 6.01 -18.59 16.31
CA SER A 601 6.00 -19.97 15.80
C SER A 601 7.37 -20.55 15.46
N ILE A 602 8.40 -19.72 15.33
CA ILE A 602 9.74 -20.17 14.94
C ILE A 602 10.52 -20.55 16.20
N HIS A 603 10.87 -21.83 16.31
CA HIS A 603 11.59 -22.40 17.46
C HIS A 603 12.82 -23.19 17.03
N SER A 604 13.01 -23.49 15.75
CA SER A 604 14.29 -23.96 15.20
C SER A 604 14.48 -23.61 13.72
N VAL A 605 15.73 -23.60 13.27
CA VAL A 605 16.08 -23.23 11.88
C VAL A 605 15.47 -24.21 10.86
N GLU A 606 15.37 -25.50 11.22
CA GLU A 606 14.78 -26.55 10.37
C GLU A 606 13.25 -26.42 10.22
N GLN A 607 12.62 -25.41 10.84
CA GLN A 607 11.24 -25.00 10.51
C GLN A 607 11.20 -24.06 9.31
N ILE A 608 12.22 -23.24 9.11
CA ILE A 608 12.35 -22.32 7.97
C ILE A 608 12.82 -23.11 6.74
N GLU A 609 13.78 -24.03 6.91
CA GLU A 609 14.30 -24.89 5.83
C GLU A 609 13.22 -25.73 5.13
N LYS A 610 12.14 -26.06 5.84
CA LYS A 610 11.00 -26.83 5.32
C LYS A 610 9.96 -26.00 4.57
N LEU A 611 10.14 -24.68 4.46
CA LEU A 611 9.29 -23.86 3.59
C LEU A 611 9.75 -24.05 2.13
N GLU A 612 8.94 -24.78 1.37
CA GLU A 612 9.11 -24.93 -0.07
C GLU A 612 8.89 -23.60 -0.78
N ARG A 613 9.65 -23.34 -1.85
CA ARG A 613 9.53 -22.16 -2.71
C ARG A 613 9.20 -22.60 -4.15
N PRO A 614 8.50 -21.78 -4.97
CA PRO A 614 7.98 -20.45 -4.65
C PRO A 614 6.88 -20.46 -3.58
N ILE A 615 6.89 -19.45 -2.70
CA ILE A 615 5.90 -19.30 -1.62
C ILE A 615 5.25 -17.90 -1.67
N THR A 616 3.97 -17.84 -1.32
CA THR A 616 3.16 -16.61 -1.30
C THR A 616 2.53 -16.38 0.09
N MET A 617 2.16 -15.14 0.41
CA MET A 617 1.62 -14.81 1.74
C MET A 617 0.25 -15.44 2.02
N ASP A 618 -0.54 -15.70 0.98
CA ASP A 618 -1.85 -16.38 1.04
C ASP A 618 -1.76 -17.88 1.34
N ALA A 619 -0.56 -18.48 1.26
CA ALA A 619 -0.30 -19.85 1.70
C ALA A 619 -0.46 -20.04 3.23
N GLY A 620 -0.74 -18.97 4.00
CA GLY A 620 -1.17 -19.04 5.40
C GLY A 620 -0.10 -19.48 6.39
N SER A 621 1.16 -19.57 5.98
CA SER A 621 2.27 -19.99 6.85
C SER A 621 2.54 -18.96 7.93
N ILE A 622 2.16 -19.27 9.17
CA ILE A 622 2.46 -18.44 10.36
C ILE A 622 3.98 -18.26 10.52
N ILE A 623 4.78 -19.24 10.10
CA ILE A 623 6.25 -19.18 10.08
C ILE A 623 6.72 -18.11 9.09
N LEU A 624 6.15 -18.06 7.88
CA LEU A 624 6.48 -17.00 6.91
C LEU A 624 6.04 -15.61 7.40
N MET A 625 4.87 -15.52 8.03
CA MET A 625 4.39 -14.27 8.64
C MET A 625 5.33 -13.79 9.75
N ASP A 626 5.67 -14.63 10.72
CA ASP A 626 6.63 -14.28 11.79
C ASP A 626 8.01 -13.87 11.21
N LEU A 627 8.52 -14.64 10.23
CA LEU A 627 9.84 -14.45 9.64
C LEU A 627 9.99 -13.16 8.82
N LEU A 628 8.88 -12.58 8.36
CA LEU A 628 8.86 -11.32 7.60
C LEU A 628 8.29 -10.13 8.40
N TRP A 629 7.49 -10.34 9.44
CA TRP A 629 6.73 -9.26 10.10
C TRP A 629 6.81 -9.19 11.62
N SER A 630 7.48 -10.14 12.30
CA SER A 630 7.64 -10.03 13.76
C SER A 630 8.83 -9.15 14.14
N ASP A 631 8.70 -8.44 15.25
CA ASP A 631 9.70 -7.51 15.80
C ASP A 631 10.17 -7.97 17.19
N PRO A 632 11.33 -7.51 17.68
CA PRO A 632 11.59 -7.50 19.12
C PRO A 632 10.51 -6.68 19.86
N THR A 633 10.55 -6.71 21.18
CA THR A 633 9.75 -5.80 22.02
C THR A 633 10.49 -4.48 22.25
N GLU A 634 9.77 -3.45 22.69
CA GLU A 634 10.26 -2.07 22.85
C GLU A 634 11.53 -1.91 23.71
N ASN A 635 11.93 -2.92 24.49
CA ASN A 635 13.19 -3.01 25.25
C ASN A 635 13.34 -4.36 25.95
N ASP A 636 14.57 -4.66 26.39
CA ASP A 636 14.96 -5.87 27.13
C ASP A 636 14.22 -6.13 28.46
N SER A 637 13.31 -5.27 28.94
CA SER A 637 12.48 -5.59 30.13
C SER A 637 11.12 -6.21 29.81
N VAL A 638 10.79 -6.45 28.53
CA VAL A 638 9.46 -6.94 28.12
C VAL A 638 9.50 -8.38 27.60
N GLU A 639 9.51 -9.33 28.52
CA GLU A 639 9.56 -10.77 28.20
C GLU A 639 8.27 -11.35 27.58
N GLY A 640 8.43 -12.44 26.82
CA GLY A 640 7.38 -13.29 26.29
C GLY A 640 6.93 -12.89 24.88
N LEU A 641 5.61 -12.91 24.64
CA LEU A 641 4.99 -12.42 23.41
C LEU A 641 4.08 -11.23 23.70
N ARG A 642 4.02 -10.27 22.78
CA ARG A 642 3.10 -9.12 22.79
C ARG A 642 2.41 -8.99 21.42
N PRO A 643 1.19 -8.41 21.35
CA PRO A 643 0.61 -8.00 20.07
C PRO A 643 1.49 -6.93 19.42
N ASN A 644 1.76 -7.06 18.12
CA ASN A 644 2.58 -6.09 17.38
C ASN A 644 1.74 -4.84 17.00
N ALA A 645 2.37 -3.67 16.96
CA ALA A 645 1.76 -2.44 16.47
C ALA A 645 1.49 -2.43 14.95
N ARG A 646 2.30 -3.15 14.15
CA ARG A 646 2.17 -3.24 12.69
C ARG A 646 0.85 -3.85 12.22
N GLY A 647 0.29 -4.79 12.99
CA GLY A 647 -0.99 -5.36 12.61
C GLY A 647 -1.56 -6.43 13.54
N PRO A 648 -2.90 -6.56 13.56
CA PRO A 648 -3.59 -7.67 14.20
C PRO A 648 -3.15 -9.01 13.61
N GLY A 649 -2.83 -9.98 14.47
CA GLY A 649 -2.28 -11.28 14.09
C GLY A 649 -0.75 -11.34 14.12
N LEU A 650 -0.06 -10.20 14.04
CA LEU A 650 1.39 -10.11 14.21
C LEU A 650 1.78 -10.05 15.69
N VAL A 651 3.04 -10.39 16.00
CA VAL A 651 3.58 -10.37 17.38
C VAL A 651 4.92 -9.65 17.47
N SER A 652 5.22 -9.17 18.66
CA SER A 652 6.55 -8.79 19.11
C SER A 652 7.06 -9.81 20.14
N PHE A 653 8.36 -10.12 20.13
CA PHE A 653 8.96 -11.14 21.00
C PHE A 653 10.00 -10.56 21.98
N GLY A 654 9.99 -11.09 23.21
CA GLY A 654 10.89 -10.69 24.29
C GLY A 654 12.30 -11.26 24.16
N PRO A 655 13.25 -10.75 24.97
CA PRO A 655 14.65 -11.20 24.95
C PRO A 655 14.79 -12.66 25.42
N ASP A 656 13.92 -13.11 26.32
CA ASP A 656 13.77 -14.52 26.72
C ASP A 656 13.69 -15.45 25.50
N ARG A 657 12.88 -15.06 24.49
CA ARG A 657 12.66 -15.86 23.28
C ARG A 657 13.87 -15.86 22.37
N VAL A 658 14.63 -14.76 22.32
CA VAL A 658 15.89 -14.67 21.57
C VAL A 658 16.95 -15.57 22.21
N THR A 659 17.12 -15.51 23.53
CA THR A 659 18.07 -16.33 24.27
C THR A 659 17.74 -17.82 24.15
N ASP A 660 16.47 -18.22 24.33
CA ASP A 660 16.04 -19.60 24.16
C ASP A 660 16.21 -20.10 22.72
N PHE A 661 15.85 -19.29 21.72
CA PHE A 661 16.04 -19.64 20.32
C PHE A 661 17.52 -19.83 19.99
N CYS A 662 18.39 -18.90 20.39
CA CYS A 662 19.83 -18.98 20.15
C CYS A 662 20.42 -20.23 20.83
N LYS A 663 20.13 -20.43 22.12
CA LYS A 663 20.58 -21.59 22.91
C LYS A 663 20.15 -22.91 22.28
N LYS A 664 18.88 -23.04 21.90
CA LYS A 664 18.33 -24.27 21.29
C LYS A 664 18.96 -24.59 19.94
N ASN A 665 19.24 -23.57 19.12
CA ASN A 665 19.82 -23.73 17.79
C ASN A 665 21.36 -23.66 17.77
N LYS A 666 22.01 -23.54 18.94
CA LYS A 666 23.47 -23.38 19.12
C LYS A 666 24.05 -22.13 18.43
N LEU A 667 23.21 -21.12 18.22
CA LEU A 667 23.55 -19.83 17.64
C LEU A 667 24.05 -18.86 18.71
N GLN A 668 24.81 -17.86 18.28
CA GLN A 668 25.34 -16.77 19.11
C GLN A 668 24.59 -15.45 18.88
N LEU A 669 23.99 -15.26 17.70
CA LEU A 669 23.40 -13.98 17.27
C LEU A 669 22.26 -14.19 16.24
N ILE A 670 21.23 -13.35 16.34
CA ILE A 670 20.25 -13.07 15.28
C ILE A 670 20.59 -11.71 14.67
N ILE A 671 20.65 -11.60 13.34
CA ILE A 671 20.67 -10.32 12.62
C ILE A 671 19.33 -10.16 11.88
N ARG A 672 18.72 -8.98 12.00
CA ARG A 672 17.43 -8.65 11.38
C ARG A 672 17.42 -7.29 10.68
N ALA A 673 16.31 -6.92 10.03
CA ALA A 673 16.08 -5.60 9.47
C ALA A 673 14.69 -5.05 9.84
N HIS A 674 13.87 -4.54 8.90
CA HIS A 674 12.44 -4.19 9.04
C HIS A 674 12.10 -2.99 9.98
N GLU A 675 13.03 -2.53 10.82
CA GLU A 675 12.87 -1.44 11.79
C GLU A 675 13.86 -0.31 11.53
N CYS A 676 13.34 0.90 11.33
CA CYS A 676 14.14 2.11 11.16
C CYS A 676 14.76 2.55 12.49
N VAL A 677 15.99 2.10 12.76
CA VAL A 677 16.77 2.36 13.97
C VAL A 677 17.73 3.55 13.80
N MET A 678 17.89 4.36 14.85
CA MET A 678 18.49 5.71 14.77
C MET A 678 19.93 5.74 14.24
N ASP A 679 20.78 4.81 14.68
CA ASP A 679 22.20 4.74 14.30
C ASP A 679 22.46 3.82 13.09
N GLY A 680 21.40 3.39 12.37
CA GLY A 680 21.47 2.39 11.30
C GLY A 680 21.68 0.95 11.79
N PHE A 681 21.95 0.76 13.09
CA PHE A 681 21.85 -0.52 13.78
C PHE A 681 21.35 -0.34 15.22
N GLU A 682 20.80 -1.39 15.82
CA GLU A 682 20.43 -1.44 17.24
C GLU A 682 20.75 -2.82 17.84
N ARG A 683 20.79 -2.93 19.17
CA ARG A 683 21.05 -4.17 19.92
C ARG A 683 19.91 -4.46 20.88
N PHE A 684 19.46 -5.72 20.88
CA PHE A 684 18.41 -6.25 21.74
C PHE A 684 18.87 -7.58 22.37
N ALA A 685 18.20 -8.02 23.44
CA ALA A 685 18.51 -9.24 24.19
C ALA A 685 19.99 -9.33 24.58
N GLN A 686 20.49 -8.29 25.27
CA GLN A 686 21.89 -8.14 25.68
C GLN A 686 22.91 -8.17 24.50
N GLY A 687 22.44 -7.99 23.26
CA GLY A 687 23.23 -8.08 22.04
C GLY A 687 23.18 -9.45 21.34
N GLN A 688 22.31 -10.37 21.77
CA GLN A 688 22.02 -11.62 21.04
C GLN A 688 21.10 -11.40 19.83
N LEU A 689 20.52 -10.21 19.68
CA LEU A 689 19.89 -9.75 18.44
C LEU A 689 20.45 -8.37 18.03
N ILE A 690 20.67 -8.20 16.72
CA ILE A 690 21.02 -6.91 16.09
C ILE A 690 20.00 -6.60 14.99
N THR A 691 19.44 -5.41 15.02
CA THR A 691 18.64 -4.83 13.93
C THR A 691 19.57 -3.98 13.05
N LEU A 692 19.41 -4.05 11.72
CA LEU A 692 20.14 -3.26 10.72
C LEU A 692 19.18 -2.50 9.80
N PHE A 693 19.52 -1.27 9.41
CA PHE A 693 18.72 -0.47 8.49
C PHE A 693 19.63 0.37 7.57
N SER A 694 19.54 0.17 6.25
CA SER A 694 20.53 0.73 5.29
C SER A 694 20.08 2.04 4.63
N ALA A 695 18.78 2.37 4.64
CA ALA A 695 18.24 3.61 4.08
C ALA A 695 18.40 4.78 5.06
N THR A 696 19.15 5.82 4.67
CA THR A 696 19.46 6.98 5.53
C THR A 696 18.44 8.11 5.35
N ASN A 697 18.10 8.85 6.41
CA ASN A 697 17.04 9.88 6.37
C ASN A 697 15.73 9.30 5.75
N TYR A 698 15.34 8.13 6.23
CA TYR A 698 14.32 7.25 5.64
C TYR A 698 13.02 7.99 5.31
N CYS A 699 12.47 7.76 4.11
CA CYS A 699 11.26 8.43 3.61
C CYS A 699 11.33 9.98 3.60
N GLY A 700 12.50 10.59 3.86
CA GLY A 700 12.63 12.02 4.09
C GLY A 700 12.36 12.48 5.53
N THR A 701 12.23 11.59 6.51
CA THR A 701 12.31 11.96 7.95
C THR A 701 13.75 11.92 8.43
#